data_AF-R7J8B0-F1
#
_entry.id   AF-R7J8B0-F1
#
_cell.length_a   1.000
_cell.length_b   1.000
_cell.length_c   1.000
_cell.angle_alpha   90.00
_cell.angle_beta   90.00
_cell.angle_gamma   90.00
#
_symmetry.space_group_name_H-M   'P 1'
#
loop_
_entity.id
_entity.type
_entity.pdbx_description
1 polymer ?
#
loop_
_entity_poly.entity_id
_entity_poly.type
_entity_poly.pdbx_seq_one_letter_code
_entity_poly.pdbx_strand_id
1 'polypeptide(L)'
;MKKRFTLLSTALLMGTSLSVFAQEQASPVDKAEWKEGNYFYLTSANSYLALDAERTDSVLVRSNKGDTKDEIDLALWQIKKVETTAGGDVYQFTNKATKAVLSFSTKANATTVLDPSGVSQWTFTGGKIVGYYGDSKTLALSVSDSKLTLASTVNNSFTVELPISNYLLKADELGDGISTFILNMGGNYTGDIFKDKELVATNLTGENKDYMSLQIKGDEYFDDGKAKYLGVDTLYTEISGAKNAFGFKFVADSTYKGPAGGGTHTWGNEAFQKFKFTIDLKNDSVAMFVKQAPSLALDKIYSEKDVQVVYATLGDNKVLTVSETNPLQGTAPFITTRRGTPVTLANGSGVYFLKNVGKTANAGKYLYGNEVYTSETPSVYNPDGQWYVKEENGKYSIVDRLSNKSYATNCEIFAVKGISGAYTVAGETDTLSFEYQPKVDLKDKYLGILRLTEAELKEKTIQLNVNAVGGTVPISVSDSLLLADMEKEATSFRLFAGTEEKTAGAKSLGDTLYTVSYRLADQFGDRVLVKDSKTGSLIMSSYQKDPLDIVFRQSNDGTVYEMTVGKEYVTYSTQSNLLLSEEKSEAVEFDVDIIDAPQYETVESSHLRFGSNGKYLTMNPLTLWAELKNEGQKITKADYTADNFSFKIEKADTVIPGKPVYLISTCMIGADDETSDVRYYLSAIDTVQHEGKNRLGFIPSNDTIRTSKNSPAYFSLKKNEDGSLWLENINVKGGAFVSQIANTLVMSNTGMNFSAEKASAPTANEEIEAPTSVVVAGGHNSVTVMNAKDKKIVLTDILGKIVGNYLVTSDRFTVPASRGLLIVAIEGEVAQKVIVK
;
A
#
# COMPACT_ATOMS: atom_id res chain seq x y z
N MET A 1 6.58 -36.71 0.64
CA MET A 1 7.69 -37.40 1.33
C MET A 1 8.85 -36.43 1.45
N LYS A 2 9.10 -35.97 2.69
CA LYS A 2 10.15 -35.00 3.02
C LYS A 2 11.47 -35.76 3.16
N LYS A 3 12.50 -35.43 2.37
CA LYS A 3 13.89 -35.79 2.68
C LYS A 3 14.66 -34.50 2.90
N ARG A 4 14.74 -34.08 4.16
CA ARG A 4 15.69 -33.06 4.61
C ARG A 4 17.05 -33.76 4.65
N PHE A 5 17.92 -33.47 3.68
CA PHE A 5 19.31 -33.89 3.74
C PHE A 5 20.08 -32.90 4.62
N THR A 6 20.11 -33.19 5.91
CA THR A 6 21.14 -32.65 6.80
C THR A 6 22.21 -33.72 6.90
N LEU A 7 23.33 -33.53 6.21
CA LEU A 7 24.52 -34.37 6.39
C LEU A 7 25.72 -33.46 6.57
N LEU A 8 26.28 -33.53 7.78
CA LEU A 8 27.54 -32.91 8.14
C LEU A 8 28.63 -33.32 7.13
N SER A 9 29.35 -32.34 6.61
CA SER A 9 30.64 -32.53 5.96
C SER A 9 31.59 -33.22 6.95
N THR A 10 31.71 -34.53 6.80
CA THR A 10 32.72 -35.30 7.52
C THR A 10 34.04 -35.08 6.78
N ALA A 11 34.79 -34.06 7.19
CA ALA A 11 36.15 -33.84 6.71
C ALA A 11 37.03 -34.98 7.24
N LEU A 12 37.35 -35.96 6.40
CA LEU A 12 38.29 -37.02 6.73
C LEU A 12 39.73 -36.52 6.48
N LEU A 13 40.46 -36.41 7.59
CA LEU A 13 41.91 -36.28 7.77
C LEU A 13 42.78 -36.59 6.54
N MET A 14 43.50 -35.58 6.04
CA MET A 14 44.93 -35.69 5.68
C MET A 14 45.61 -34.34 5.90
N GLY A 15 46.50 -34.28 6.90
CA GLY A 15 47.34 -33.11 7.17
C GLY A 15 48.45 -33.03 6.14
N THR A 16 48.32 -32.12 5.17
CA THR A 16 49.43 -31.68 4.32
C THR A 16 49.51 -30.17 4.40
N SER A 17 50.61 -29.66 4.98
CA SER A 17 50.94 -28.23 4.99
C SER A 17 51.29 -27.75 3.58
N LEU A 18 50.83 -26.55 3.23
CA LEU A 18 51.17 -25.87 1.97
C LEU A 18 52.69 -25.68 1.84
N SER A 19 53.28 -26.29 0.80
CA SER A 19 54.61 -25.92 0.30
C SER A 19 54.46 -25.10 -0.97
N VAL A 20 55.12 -23.95 -1.00
CA VAL A 20 55.13 -23.02 -2.14
C VAL A 20 55.85 -23.72 -3.32
N PHE A 21 55.11 -24.02 -4.38
CA PHE A 21 55.69 -24.55 -5.63
C PHE A 21 55.51 -23.57 -6.78
N ALA A 22 56.55 -23.46 -7.60
CA ALA A 22 56.55 -22.67 -8.83
C ALA A 22 55.68 -23.33 -9.90
N GLN A 23 54.94 -22.52 -10.64
CA GLN A 23 54.06 -22.93 -11.73
C GLN A 23 54.89 -23.35 -12.95
N GLU A 24 55.05 -24.66 -13.16
CA GLU A 24 55.67 -25.23 -14.35
C GLU A 24 54.61 -25.70 -15.37
N GLN A 25 54.99 -25.71 -16.65
CA GLN A 25 54.16 -25.97 -17.81
C GLN A 25 53.45 -27.34 -17.75
N ALA A 26 52.16 -27.36 -18.10
CA ALA A 26 51.22 -28.47 -17.83
C ALA A 26 51.63 -29.82 -18.46
N SER A 27 52.22 -30.69 -17.63
CA SER A 27 52.15 -32.13 -17.81
C SER A 27 50.82 -32.65 -17.23
N PRO A 28 50.23 -33.74 -17.76
CA PRO A 28 49.04 -34.35 -17.17
C PRO A 28 49.27 -34.67 -15.69
N VAL A 29 48.31 -34.36 -14.82
CA VAL A 29 48.41 -34.66 -13.39
C VAL A 29 48.62 -36.15 -13.18
N ASP A 30 49.64 -36.51 -12.40
CA ASP A 30 49.93 -37.91 -12.07
C ASP A 30 48.70 -38.55 -11.42
N LYS A 31 48.34 -39.76 -11.87
CA LYS A 31 47.24 -40.56 -11.30
C LYS A 31 47.42 -40.80 -9.80
N ALA A 32 48.65 -40.77 -9.28
CA ALA A 32 48.94 -40.83 -7.85
C ALA A 32 48.30 -39.67 -7.06
N GLU A 33 47.99 -38.53 -7.69
CA GLU A 33 47.32 -37.40 -7.04
C GLU A 33 45.79 -37.51 -7.00
N TRP A 34 45.19 -38.42 -7.78
CA TRP A 34 43.74 -38.64 -7.88
C TRP A 34 43.21 -39.34 -6.63
N LYS A 35 43.21 -38.59 -5.52
CA LYS A 35 42.80 -39.03 -4.19
C LYS A 35 41.49 -38.37 -3.80
N GLU A 36 40.75 -39.04 -2.93
CA GLU A 36 39.56 -38.46 -2.30
C GLU A 36 39.93 -37.18 -1.55
N GLY A 37 39.09 -36.14 -1.69
CA GLY A 37 39.38 -34.80 -1.19
C GLY A 37 40.20 -33.91 -2.14
N ASN A 38 40.75 -34.44 -3.24
CA ASN A 38 41.36 -33.63 -4.30
C ASN A 38 40.42 -33.42 -5.49
N TYR A 39 40.41 -32.20 -6.02
CA TYR A 39 39.57 -31.79 -7.14
C TYR A 39 40.40 -31.28 -8.32
N PHE A 40 39.93 -31.59 -9.53
CA PHE A 40 40.66 -31.32 -10.77
C PHE A 40 39.72 -30.89 -11.88
N TYR A 41 40.26 -30.21 -12.88
CA TYR A 41 39.54 -29.99 -14.13
C TYR A 41 39.67 -31.22 -15.04
N LEU A 42 38.56 -31.59 -15.69
CA LEU A 42 38.56 -32.51 -16.81
C LEU A 42 38.50 -31.69 -18.10
N THR A 43 39.58 -31.71 -18.88
CA THR A 43 39.74 -30.84 -20.05
C THR A 43 39.79 -31.62 -21.36
N SER A 44 39.21 -31.08 -22.42
CA SER A 44 39.34 -31.62 -23.78
C SER A 44 39.33 -30.46 -24.78
N ALA A 45 40.32 -30.40 -25.67
CA ALA A 45 40.49 -29.32 -26.65
C ALA A 45 40.34 -27.90 -26.04
N ASN A 46 41.07 -27.63 -24.95
CA ASN A 46 41.03 -26.38 -24.17
C ASN A 46 39.66 -26.01 -23.59
N SER A 47 38.74 -26.96 -23.50
CA SER A 47 37.42 -26.78 -22.90
C SER A 47 37.28 -27.62 -21.63
N TYR A 48 36.41 -27.18 -20.72
CA TYR A 48 36.28 -27.71 -19.36
C TYR A 48 34.92 -28.37 -19.18
N LEU A 49 34.90 -29.60 -18.67
CA LEU A 49 33.66 -30.28 -18.30
C LEU A 49 33.09 -29.66 -17.02
N ALA A 50 31.85 -29.16 -17.07
CA ALA A 50 31.22 -28.48 -15.94
C ALA A 50 29.74 -28.81 -15.83
N LEU A 51 29.15 -28.48 -14.69
CA LEU A 51 27.70 -28.44 -14.52
C LEU A 51 27.14 -27.06 -14.82
N ASP A 52 25.91 -27.03 -15.34
CA ASP A 52 25.16 -25.81 -15.59
C ASP A 52 24.75 -25.15 -14.26
N ALA A 53 24.88 -23.81 -14.18
CA ALA A 53 24.59 -23.07 -12.96
C ALA A 53 23.08 -22.99 -12.65
N GLU A 54 22.23 -22.97 -13.67
CA GLU A 54 20.77 -22.92 -13.53
C GLU A 54 20.16 -24.33 -13.44
N ARG A 55 20.78 -25.30 -14.11
CA ARG A 55 20.37 -26.70 -14.15
C ARG A 55 21.51 -27.59 -13.68
N THR A 56 21.71 -27.65 -12.37
CA THR A 56 22.85 -28.34 -11.73
C THR A 56 22.95 -29.84 -11.95
N ASP A 57 22.01 -30.45 -12.68
CA ASP A 57 22.05 -31.82 -13.18
C ASP A 57 22.49 -31.93 -14.65
N SER A 58 22.68 -30.82 -15.36
CA SER A 58 23.06 -30.78 -16.77
C SER A 58 24.57 -30.59 -16.90
N VAL A 59 25.21 -31.52 -17.61
CA VAL A 59 26.65 -31.46 -17.92
C VAL A 59 26.85 -30.73 -19.24
N LEU A 60 27.75 -29.75 -19.22
CA LEU A 60 28.12 -28.93 -20.36
C LEU A 60 29.64 -28.81 -20.50
N VAL A 61 30.07 -28.15 -21.57
CA VAL A 61 31.48 -27.86 -21.86
C VAL A 61 31.65 -26.34 -21.94
N ARG A 62 32.58 -25.80 -21.16
CA ARG A 62 32.91 -24.35 -21.15
C ARG A 62 34.24 -24.09 -21.83
N SER A 63 34.39 -22.92 -22.43
CA SER A 63 35.67 -22.46 -23.00
C SER A 63 36.60 -21.82 -21.95
N ASN A 64 36.17 -21.69 -20.70
CA ASN A 64 36.94 -21.11 -19.60
C ASN A 64 36.77 -21.92 -18.30
N LYS A 65 37.61 -21.61 -17.31
CA LYS A 65 37.63 -22.26 -15.99
C LYS A 65 36.50 -21.82 -15.06
N GLY A 66 35.79 -20.73 -15.39
CA GLY A 66 34.90 -19.98 -14.49
C GLY A 66 35.56 -18.69 -14.02
N ASP A 67 34.76 -17.63 -13.87
CA ASP A 67 35.20 -16.30 -13.43
C ASP A 67 34.94 -16.08 -11.93
N THR A 68 33.97 -16.80 -11.37
CA THR A 68 33.67 -16.82 -9.92
C THR A 68 34.07 -18.15 -9.29
N LYS A 69 34.25 -18.17 -7.96
CA LYS A 69 34.55 -19.40 -7.22
C LYS A 69 33.47 -20.48 -7.44
N ASP A 70 32.20 -20.10 -7.44
CA ASP A 70 31.09 -21.04 -7.64
C ASP A 70 31.12 -21.66 -9.04
N GLU A 71 31.38 -20.84 -10.06
CA GLU A 71 31.56 -21.33 -11.42
C GLU A 71 32.76 -22.26 -11.53
N ILE A 72 33.87 -21.95 -10.86
CA ILE A 72 35.06 -22.81 -10.81
C ILE A 72 34.70 -24.15 -10.16
N ASP A 73 34.07 -24.14 -8.98
CA ASP A 73 33.70 -25.35 -8.25
C ASP A 73 32.71 -26.23 -9.04
N LEU A 74 31.87 -25.64 -9.91
CA LEU A 74 31.01 -26.39 -10.84
C LEU A 74 31.79 -27.11 -11.96
N ALA A 75 33.02 -26.71 -12.27
CA ALA A 75 33.91 -27.41 -13.22
C ALA A 75 34.94 -28.34 -12.57
N LEU A 76 35.00 -28.37 -11.25
CA LEU A 76 35.94 -29.21 -10.52
C LEU A 76 35.33 -30.56 -10.18
N TRP A 77 36.11 -31.62 -10.42
CA TRP A 77 35.71 -33.01 -10.23
C TRP A 77 36.71 -33.73 -9.34
N GLN A 78 36.19 -34.40 -8.32
CA GLN A 78 36.94 -35.41 -7.58
C GLN A 78 37.02 -36.68 -8.42
N ILE A 79 38.22 -37.23 -8.57
CA ILE A 79 38.46 -38.48 -9.30
C ILE A 79 38.78 -39.56 -8.27
N LYS A 80 37.88 -40.53 -8.10
CA LYS A 80 38.04 -41.63 -7.15
C LYS A 80 38.20 -42.95 -7.90
N LYS A 81 39.34 -43.63 -7.70
CA LYS A 81 39.52 -45.00 -8.19
C LYS A 81 38.57 -45.94 -7.45
N VAL A 82 37.77 -46.70 -8.18
CA VAL A 82 36.78 -47.63 -7.63
C VAL A 82 37.33 -49.06 -7.63
N GLU A 83 37.87 -49.50 -8.75
CA GLU A 83 38.44 -50.85 -8.92
C GLU A 83 39.47 -50.89 -10.06
N THR A 84 40.13 -52.04 -10.22
CA THR A 84 40.98 -52.35 -11.38
C THR A 84 40.41 -53.57 -12.08
N THR A 85 40.10 -53.44 -13.37
CA THR A 85 39.59 -54.54 -14.20
C THR A 85 40.64 -54.98 -15.22
N ALA A 86 40.37 -56.06 -15.96
CA ALA A 86 41.23 -56.49 -17.07
C ALA A 86 41.36 -55.41 -18.18
N GLY A 87 40.40 -54.48 -18.27
CA GLY A 87 40.39 -53.34 -19.20
C GLY A 87 41.09 -52.08 -18.67
N GLY A 88 41.62 -52.11 -17.44
CA GLY A 88 42.29 -50.99 -16.78
C GLY A 88 41.59 -50.51 -15.51
N ASP A 89 42.11 -49.41 -14.96
CA ASP A 89 41.56 -48.76 -13.77
C ASP A 89 40.22 -48.08 -14.06
N VAL A 90 39.27 -48.28 -13.15
CA VAL A 90 37.92 -47.73 -13.20
C VAL A 90 37.78 -46.65 -12.14
N TYR A 91 37.22 -45.51 -12.55
CA TYR A 91 37.07 -44.31 -11.74
C TYR A 91 35.62 -43.84 -11.67
N GLN A 92 35.31 -43.12 -10.60
CA GLN A 92 34.10 -42.33 -10.44
C GLN A 92 34.49 -40.85 -10.37
N PHE A 93 33.73 -40.01 -11.07
CA PHE A 93 33.89 -38.56 -11.05
C PHE A 93 32.76 -37.94 -10.24
N THR A 94 33.09 -37.14 -9.24
CA THR A 94 32.10 -36.46 -8.39
C THR A 94 32.33 -34.97 -8.45
N ASN A 95 31.30 -34.20 -8.82
CA ASN A 95 31.42 -32.74 -8.92
C ASN A 95 31.65 -32.10 -7.54
N LYS A 96 32.50 -31.08 -7.47
CA LYS A 96 32.85 -30.41 -6.22
C LYS A 96 31.67 -29.62 -5.64
N ALA A 97 31.01 -28.80 -6.45
CA ALA A 97 29.92 -27.93 -6.00
C ALA A 97 28.66 -28.74 -5.60
N THR A 98 28.21 -29.65 -6.46
CA THR A 98 26.90 -30.32 -6.28
C THR A 98 27.00 -31.68 -5.59
N LYS A 99 28.20 -32.24 -5.48
CA LYS A 99 28.46 -33.63 -5.07
C LYS A 99 27.80 -34.67 -5.96
N ALA A 100 27.29 -34.28 -7.13
CA ALA A 100 26.68 -35.20 -8.08
C ALA A 100 27.76 -36.07 -8.75
N VAL A 101 27.45 -37.35 -8.92
CA VAL A 101 28.31 -38.28 -9.65
C VAL A 101 28.06 -38.10 -11.15
N LEU A 102 29.13 -38.03 -11.94
CA LEU A 102 29.07 -38.03 -13.39
C LEU A 102 28.49 -39.36 -13.86
N SER A 103 27.19 -39.38 -14.13
CA SER A 103 26.46 -40.57 -14.53
C SER A 103 25.41 -40.27 -15.58
N PHE A 104 25.31 -41.13 -16.60
CA PHE A 104 24.40 -40.89 -17.72
C PHE A 104 23.53 -42.12 -18.04
N SER A 105 22.31 -41.85 -18.50
CA SER A 105 21.32 -42.88 -18.78
C SER A 105 21.77 -43.84 -19.89
N THR A 106 21.34 -45.10 -19.80
CA THR A 106 21.60 -46.14 -20.80
C THR A 106 20.51 -46.22 -21.88
N LYS A 107 19.54 -45.32 -21.86
CA LYS A 107 18.42 -45.27 -22.80
C LYS A 107 18.86 -44.78 -24.19
N ALA A 108 18.14 -45.19 -25.23
CA ALA A 108 18.29 -44.61 -26.56
C ALA A 108 18.01 -43.09 -26.49
N ASN A 109 18.89 -42.28 -27.08
CA ASN A 109 18.88 -40.80 -27.03
C ASN A 109 19.17 -40.19 -25.65
N ALA A 110 20.04 -40.81 -24.85
CA ALA A 110 20.53 -40.22 -23.60
C ALA A 110 21.05 -38.79 -23.82
N THR A 111 20.56 -37.86 -23.01
CA THR A 111 21.04 -36.47 -22.98
C THR A 111 22.21 -36.33 -22.02
N THR A 112 22.87 -35.18 -22.01
CA THR A 112 23.95 -34.86 -21.06
C THR A 112 23.40 -34.45 -19.68
N VAL A 113 22.25 -34.98 -19.28
CA VAL A 113 21.67 -34.80 -17.95
C VAL A 113 22.07 -35.98 -17.08
N LEU A 114 22.47 -35.69 -15.85
CA LEU A 114 22.91 -36.69 -14.89
C LEU A 114 21.76 -37.63 -14.50
N ASP A 115 22.01 -38.93 -14.58
CA ASP A 115 21.09 -40.00 -14.19
C ASP A 115 21.80 -40.92 -13.20
N PRO A 116 21.51 -40.82 -11.88
CA PRO A 116 22.17 -41.64 -10.85
C PRO A 116 22.00 -43.16 -11.03
N SER A 117 21.02 -43.59 -11.83
CA SER A 117 20.79 -45.01 -12.15
C SER A 117 21.56 -45.50 -13.38
N GLY A 118 22.27 -44.60 -14.06
CA GLY A 118 22.99 -44.83 -15.29
C GLY A 118 24.42 -45.33 -15.10
N VAL A 119 25.23 -45.17 -16.15
CA VAL A 119 26.66 -45.52 -16.15
C VAL A 119 27.39 -44.49 -15.30
N SER A 120 27.93 -44.89 -14.14
CA SER A 120 28.60 -44.00 -13.17
C SER A 120 30.08 -44.33 -12.93
N GLN A 121 30.57 -45.38 -13.58
CA GLN A 121 31.93 -45.90 -13.47
C GLN A 121 32.59 -45.89 -14.85
N TRP A 122 33.80 -45.36 -14.91
CA TRP A 122 34.44 -44.97 -16.14
C TRP A 122 35.90 -45.44 -16.16
N THR A 123 36.30 -46.13 -17.22
CA THR A 123 37.72 -46.30 -17.52
C THR A 123 38.30 -44.98 -18.04
N PHE A 124 39.56 -44.69 -17.67
CA PHE A 124 40.31 -43.53 -18.18
C PHE A 124 41.66 -44.02 -18.73
N THR A 125 41.65 -44.40 -20.02
CA THR A 125 42.80 -45.02 -20.70
C THR A 125 43.11 -44.26 -21.99
N GLY A 126 44.36 -43.80 -22.16
CA GLY A 126 44.77 -43.03 -23.34
C GLY A 126 43.98 -41.73 -23.55
N GLY A 127 43.51 -41.10 -22.46
CA GLY A 127 42.65 -39.91 -22.49
C GLY A 127 41.17 -40.20 -22.76
N LYS A 128 40.77 -41.46 -22.96
CA LYS A 128 39.39 -41.81 -23.29
C LYS A 128 38.59 -42.14 -22.02
N ILE A 129 37.44 -41.50 -21.84
CA ILE A 129 36.51 -41.77 -20.73
C ILE A 129 35.38 -42.65 -21.25
N VAL A 130 35.39 -43.93 -20.86
CA VAL A 130 34.46 -44.95 -21.37
C VAL A 130 33.89 -45.78 -20.23
N GLY A 131 32.57 -45.85 -20.15
CA GLY A 131 31.85 -46.72 -19.23
C GLY A 131 31.19 -47.87 -19.97
N TYR A 132 31.00 -48.99 -19.28
CA TYR A 132 30.49 -50.25 -19.84
C TYR A 132 29.16 -50.62 -19.19
N TYR A 133 28.19 -51.10 -19.97
CA TYR A 133 26.89 -51.54 -19.46
C TYR A 133 26.28 -52.64 -20.31
N GLY A 134 25.58 -53.59 -19.68
CA GLY A 134 25.03 -54.77 -20.37
C GLY A 134 26.12 -55.59 -21.08
N ASP A 135 25.69 -56.58 -21.88
CA ASP A 135 26.64 -57.44 -22.61
C ASP A 135 27.30 -56.65 -23.76
N SER A 136 28.54 -56.22 -23.53
CA SER A 136 29.44 -55.59 -24.51
C SER A 136 29.03 -54.21 -25.04
N LYS A 137 28.15 -53.44 -24.36
CA LYS A 137 27.84 -52.06 -24.76
C LYS A 137 28.69 -51.05 -23.99
N THR A 138 29.02 -49.96 -24.69
CA THR A 138 29.84 -48.87 -24.19
C THR A 138 29.10 -47.54 -24.26
N LEU A 139 29.43 -46.65 -23.33
CA LEU A 139 29.08 -45.24 -23.35
C LEU A 139 30.38 -44.45 -23.22
N ALA A 140 30.64 -43.54 -24.14
CA ALA A 140 31.85 -42.73 -24.19
C ALA A 140 31.50 -41.24 -24.19
N LEU A 141 32.31 -40.46 -23.48
CA LEU A 141 32.23 -39.00 -23.53
C LEU A 141 32.97 -38.51 -24.78
N SER A 142 32.33 -37.62 -25.55
CA SER A 142 32.95 -36.98 -26.71
C SER A 142 32.59 -35.49 -26.77
N VAL A 143 33.58 -34.64 -27.05
CA VAL A 143 33.40 -33.19 -27.19
C VAL A 143 33.63 -32.77 -28.63
N SER A 144 32.62 -32.20 -29.28
CA SER A 144 32.73 -31.67 -30.65
C SER A 144 32.01 -30.32 -30.73
N ASP A 145 32.59 -29.33 -31.41
CA ASP A 145 32.05 -27.97 -31.51
C ASP A 145 31.65 -27.38 -30.15
N SER A 146 32.49 -27.59 -29.13
CA SER A 146 32.26 -27.18 -27.74
C SER A 146 30.99 -27.75 -27.10
N LYS A 147 30.49 -28.88 -27.59
CA LYS A 147 29.33 -29.59 -27.02
C LYS A 147 29.72 -30.99 -26.58
N LEU A 148 29.26 -31.36 -25.39
CA LEU A 148 29.34 -32.73 -24.89
C LEU A 148 28.30 -33.60 -25.59
N THR A 149 28.72 -34.77 -26.03
CA THR A 149 27.85 -35.81 -26.59
C THR A 149 28.21 -37.17 -25.99
N LEU A 150 27.21 -38.05 -25.93
CA LEU A 150 27.36 -39.43 -25.49
C LEU A 150 27.37 -40.34 -26.73
N ALA A 151 28.45 -41.08 -26.95
CA ALA A 151 28.65 -41.92 -28.13
C ALA A 151 28.99 -43.36 -27.76
N SER A 152 28.88 -44.28 -28.72
CA SER A 152 29.34 -45.68 -28.58
C SER A 152 30.85 -45.83 -28.82
N THR A 153 31.48 -44.89 -29.53
CA THR A 153 32.92 -44.87 -29.87
C THR A 153 33.52 -43.47 -29.67
N VAL A 154 34.80 -43.41 -29.27
CA VAL A 154 35.48 -42.17 -28.82
C VAL A 154 36.19 -41.46 -29.98
N ASN A 155 36.06 -40.12 -30.08
CA ASN A 155 36.80 -39.28 -31.03
C ASN A 155 37.81 -38.30 -30.39
N ASN A 156 37.71 -38.01 -29.08
CA ASN A 156 38.48 -36.95 -28.41
C ASN A 156 39.16 -37.45 -27.13
N SER A 157 40.33 -36.89 -26.81
CA SER A 157 41.07 -37.19 -25.57
C SER A 157 40.79 -36.14 -24.50
N PHE A 158 40.67 -36.60 -23.26
CA PHE A 158 40.59 -35.81 -22.05
C PHE A 158 41.92 -35.80 -21.31
N THR A 159 42.21 -34.68 -20.65
CA THR A 159 43.34 -34.47 -19.74
C THR A 159 42.83 -34.02 -18.37
N VAL A 160 43.64 -34.23 -17.35
CA VAL A 160 43.36 -33.78 -15.98
C VAL A 160 44.32 -32.65 -15.66
N GLU A 161 43.78 -31.51 -15.21
CA GLU A 161 44.55 -30.31 -14.87
C GLU A 161 44.34 -29.88 -13.42
N LEU A 162 45.39 -29.31 -12.82
CA LEU A 162 45.32 -28.73 -11.47
C LEU A 162 44.52 -27.42 -11.47
N PRO A 163 43.72 -27.18 -10.42
CA PRO A 163 43.14 -25.88 -10.17
C PRO A 163 44.17 -24.89 -9.58
N ILE A 164 43.74 -23.64 -9.42
CA ILE A 164 44.54 -22.58 -8.80
C ILE A 164 44.76 -22.92 -7.32
N SER A 165 46.01 -22.88 -6.84
CA SER A 165 46.39 -23.26 -5.48
C SER A 165 46.43 -22.09 -4.48
N ASN A 166 46.18 -20.87 -4.95
CA ASN A 166 46.23 -19.63 -4.16
C ASN A 166 45.09 -18.67 -4.52
N TYR A 167 43.89 -19.22 -4.76
CA TYR A 167 42.71 -18.41 -5.09
C TYR A 167 42.41 -17.45 -3.94
N LEU A 168 42.31 -16.15 -4.23
CA LEU A 168 42.03 -15.13 -3.23
C LEU A 168 40.54 -15.16 -2.88
N LEU A 169 40.23 -15.45 -1.61
CA LEU A 169 38.87 -15.46 -1.12
C LEU A 169 38.38 -14.05 -0.81
N LYS A 170 37.18 -13.74 -1.28
CA LYS A 170 36.39 -12.58 -0.85
C LYS A 170 35.65 -12.87 0.45
N ALA A 171 35.20 -11.82 1.13
CA ALA A 171 34.49 -11.92 2.39
C ALA A 171 33.24 -12.83 2.33
N ASP A 172 32.46 -12.74 1.26
CA ASP A 172 31.30 -13.59 0.99
C ASP A 172 31.68 -15.04 0.67
N GLU A 173 32.80 -15.27 0.00
CA GLU A 173 33.28 -16.63 -0.32
C GLU A 173 33.79 -17.40 0.91
N LEU A 174 34.16 -16.73 2.01
CA LEU A 174 34.54 -17.38 3.27
C LEU A 174 33.36 -18.05 3.98
N GLY A 175 32.20 -17.43 3.90
CA GLY A 175 30.94 -17.90 4.47
C GLY A 175 30.04 -18.58 3.46
N ASP A 176 30.56 -19.06 2.33
CA ASP A 176 29.80 -19.79 1.30
C ASP A 176 28.63 -18.93 0.75
N GLY A 177 28.98 -17.70 0.36
CA GLY A 177 28.08 -16.64 -0.13
C GLY A 177 27.62 -15.65 0.95
N ILE A 178 28.21 -15.69 2.15
CA ILE A 178 27.79 -14.90 3.32
C ILE A 178 29.00 -14.17 3.89
N SER A 179 28.82 -12.90 4.27
CA SER A 179 29.85 -12.10 4.96
C SER A 179 30.14 -12.55 6.40
N THR A 180 29.41 -13.55 6.93
CA THR A 180 29.69 -14.15 8.25
C THR A 180 30.08 -15.62 8.15
N PHE A 181 31.06 -16.00 8.97
CA PHE A 181 31.62 -17.34 8.96
C PHE A 181 32.24 -17.69 10.30
N ILE A 182 32.43 -18.97 10.57
CA ILE A 182 33.18 -19.48 11.71
C ILE A 182 34.48 -20.04 11.18
N LEU A 183 35.59 -19.55 11.74
CA LEU A 183 36.94 -20.01 11.43
C LEU A 183 37.30 -21.16 12.38
N ASN A 184 37.68 -22.31 11.82
CA ASN A 184 38.10 -23.47 12.59
C ASN A 184 39.54 -23.83 12.25
N MET A 185 40.43 -23.73 13.24
CA MET A 185 41.87 -23.95 13.10
C MET A 185 42.28 -25.44 13.21
N GLY A 186 41.33 -26.37 13.35
CA GLY A 186 41.59 -27.82 13.33
C GLY A 186 42.35 -28.36 14.55
N GLY A 187 42.54 -27.54 15.58
CA GLY A 187 43.28 -27.86 16.80
C GLY A 187 43.01 -26.84 17.91
N ASN A 188 43.55 -27.10 19.10
CA ASN A 188 43.52 -26.16 20.21
C ASN A 188 44.82 -25.34 20.23
N TYR A 189 44.69 -24.02 20.13
CA TYR A 189 45.82 -23.10 20.17
C TYR A 189 45.64 -22.07 21.27
N THR A 190 46.68 -21.84 22.06
CA THR A 190 46.75 -20.75 23.02
C THR A 190 46.80 -19.43 22.25
N GLY A 191 45.93 -18.48 22.60
CA GLY A 191 45.82 -17.19 21.90
C GLY A 191 44.92 -17.21 20.66
N ASP A 192 44.17 -18.29 20.43
CA ASP A 192 43.15 -18.33 19.37
C ASP A 192 41.93 -17.49 19.74
N ILE A 193 41.89 -16.26 19.22
CA ILE A 193 40.78 -15.32 19.40
C ILE A 193 39.59 -15.61 18.48
N PHE A 194 39.74 -16.54 17.53
CA PHE A 194 38.72 -16.89 16.54
C PHE A 194 37.86 -18.07 16.99
N LYS A 195 38.38 -18.89 17.91
CA LYS A 195 37.73 -20.11 18.41
C LYS A 195 36.31 -19.87 18.92
N ASP A 196 35.38 -20.67 18.40
CA ASP A 196 33.95 -20.66 18.76
C ASP A 196 33.27 -19.28 18.54
N LYS A 197 33.84 -18.43 17.67
CA LYS A 197 33.28 -17.14 17.28
C LYS A 197 32.72 -17.21 15.88
N GLU A 198 31.55 -16.60 15.71
CA GLU A 198 31.10 -16.18 14.40
C GLU A 198 31.73 -14.82 14.09
N LEU A 199 32.34 -14.71 12.92
CA LEU A 199 33.09 -13.55 12.47
C LEU A 199 32.32 -12.85 11.35
N VAL A 200 32.39 -11.52 11.31
CA VAL A 200 31.97 -10.69 10.19
C VAL A 200 33.22 -10.33 9.39
N ALA A 201 33.21 -10.62 8.09
CA ALA A 201 34.23 -10.17 7.14
C ALA A 201 33.66 -9.08 6.24
N THR A 202 34.44 -8.02 6.05
CA THR A 202 34.09 -6.90 5.16
C THR A 202 35.21 -6.65 4.17
N ASN A 203 34.93 -6.78 2.88
CA ASN A 203 35.90 -6.48 1.81
C ASN A 203 36.32 -5.00 1.87
N LEU A 204 37.61 -4.74 1.73
CA LEU A 204 38.14 -3.37 1.66
C LEU A 204 38.25 -2.90 0.20
N THR A 205 38.45 -1.60 -0.01
CA THR A 205 38.50 -0.98 -1.35
C THR A 205 39.86 -0.28 -1.59
N GLY A 206 40.06 0.22 -2.81
CA GLY A 206 41.27 0.95 -3.19
C GLY A 206 42.55 0.11 -3.11
N GLU A 207 43.60 0.64 -2.50
CA GLU A 207 44.91 -0.03 -2.32
C GLU A 207 44.83 -1.28 -1.42
N ASN A 208 43.70 -1.50 -0.73
CA ASN A 208 43.48 -2.65 0.15
C ASN A 208 42.43 -3.63 -0.41
N LYS A 209 42.10 -3.55 -1.72
CA LYS A 209 41.07 -4.40 -2.34
C LYS A 209 41.25 -5.92 -2.18
N ASP A 210 42.47 -6.37 -1.92
CA ASP A 210 42.78 -7.79 -1.71
C ASP A 210 42.66 -8.23 -0.24
N TYR A 211 42.19 -7.32 0.64
CA TYR A 211 42.08 -7.53 2.08
C TYR A 211 40.64 -7.32 2.56
N MET A 212 40.39 -7.81 3.76
CA MET A 212 39.15 -7.64 4.51
C MET A 212 39.45 -7.27 5.96
N SER A 213 38.52 -6.57 6.61
CA SER A 213 38.49 -6.46 8.06
C SER A 213 37.71 -7.62 8.65
N LEU A 214 38.09 -8.04 9.86
CA LEU A 214 37.39 -9.08 10.62
C LEU A 214 36.91 -8.53 11.96
N GLN A 215 35.68 -8.86 12.33
CA GLN A 215 35.06 -8.50 13.62
C GLN A 215 34.35 -9.71 14.22
N ILE A 216 34.16 -9.73 15.53
CA ILE A 216 33.35 -10.76 16.19
C ILE A 216 31.88 -10.35 16.09
N LYS A 217 31.03 -11.24 15.61
CA LYS A 217 29.60 -10.96 15.45
C LYS A 217 28.92 -10.71 16.81
N GLY A 218 28.22 -9.58 16.90
CA GLY A 218 27.62 -9.04 18.12
C GLY A 218 28.61 -8.48 19.16
N ASP A 219 29.86 -8.25 18.76
CA ASP A 219 30.90 -7.53 19.52
C ASP A 219 31.73 -6.66 18.53
N GLU A 220 31.08 -6.09 17.52
CA GLU A 220 31.71 -5.31 16.45
C GLU A 220 32.11 -3.90 16.92
N TYR A 221 31.58 -3.43 18.05
CA TYR A 221 31.82 -2.08 18.55
C TYR A 221 32.03 -2.08 20.05
N PHE A 222 32.94 -1.21 20.51
CA PHE A 222 33.05 -0.88 21.93
C PHE A 222 31.82 -0.10 22.42
N ASP A 223 31.72 0.05 23.74
CA ASP A 223 30.65 0.80 24.39
C ASP A 223 30.62 2.28 23.97
N ASP A 224 31.78 2.83 23.60
CA ASP A 224 31.93 4.21 23.08
C ASP A 224 31.59 4.36 21.59
N GLY A 225 31.15 3.27 20.93
CA GLY A 225 30.75 3.25 19.53
C GLY A 225 31.89 3.09 18.52
N LYS A 226 33.16 2.99 18.95
CA LYS A 226 34.27 2.71 18.03
C LYS A 226 34.23 1.27 17.54
N ALA A 227 34.51 1.08 16.25
CA ALA A 227 34.61 -0.26 15.65
C ALA A 227 35.76 -1.05 16.31
N LYS A 228 35.50 -2.32 16.56
CA LYS A 228 36.38 -3.29 17.20
C LYS A 228 36.78 -4.34 16.16
N TYR A 229 38.02 -4.26 15.70
CA TYR A 229 38.58 -5.14 14.68
C TYR A 229 39.55 -6.14 15.27
N LEU A 230 39.57 -7.34 14.71
CA LEU A 230 40.60 -8.32 15.00
C LEU A 230 41.91 -7.87 14.35
N GLY A 231 43.05 -8.20 14.96
CA GLY A 231 44.35 -7.87 14.41
C GLY A 231 45.50 -8.40 15.25
N VAL A 232 46.72 -8.12 14.79
CA VAL A 232 47.95 -8.44 15.53
C VAL A 232 48.27 -7.32 16.51
N ASP A 233 48.51 -7.67 17.76
CA ASP A 233 48.91 -6.78 18.84
C ASP A 233 50.43 -6.56 18.84
N THR A 234 50.85 -5.47 19.47
CA THR A 234 52.25 -5.16 19.79
C THR A 234 52.82 -6.01 20.93
N LEU A 235 51.96 -6.72 21.68
CA LEU A 235 52.39 -7.70 22.68
C LEU A 235 52.74 -9.04 22.02
N TYR A 236 53.81 -9.67 22.50
CA TYR A 236 54.29 -10.96 22.00
C TYR A 236 54.48 -11.99 23.12
N THR A 237 54.61 -13.24 22.70
CA THR A 237 55.05 -14.36 23.54
C THR A 237 56.53 -14.60 23.25
N GLU A 238 57.36 -14.65 24.29
CA GLU A 238 58.78 -14.92 24.12
C GLU A 238 58.99 -16.37 23.61
N ILE A 239 59.58 -16.50 22.43
CA ILE A 239 59.88 -17.78 21.79
C ILE A 239 61.37 -17.80 21.46
N SER A 240 62.06 -18.87 21.90
CA SER A 240 63.50 -19.00 21.67
C SER A 240 63.84 -18.96 20.18
N GLY A 241 64.77 -18.07 19.81
CA GLY A 241 65.21 -17.91 18.42
C GLY A 241 64.23 -17.18 17.50
N ALA A 242 63.15 -16.62 18.04
CA ALA A 242 62.18 -15.85 17.26
C ALA A 242 62.83 -14.65 16.57
N LYS A 243 62.48 -14.46 15.29
CA LYS A 243 62.90 -13.31 14.48
C LYS A 243 61.69 -12.64 13.85
N ASN A 244 61.85 -11.36 13.53
CA ASN A 244 60.86 -10.55 12.82
C ASN A 244 59.50 -10.59 13.53
N ALA A 245 58.40 -10.87 12.81
CA ALA A 245 57.05 -10.90 13.36
C ALA A 245 56.69 -12.17 14.17
N PHE A 246 57.62 -13.11 14.37
CA PHE A 246 57.31 -14.37 15.05
C PHE A 246 57.13 -14.19 16.56
N GLY A 247 55.94 -14.51 17.08
CA GLY A 247 55.60 -14.45 18.51
C GLY A 247 54.52 -13.42 18.88
N PHE A 248 54.19 -12.47 18.00
CA PHE A 248 53.12 -11.50 18.27
C PHE A 248 51.74 -12.16 18.35
N LYS A 249 50.88 -11.56 19.20
CA LYS A 249 49.57 -12.10 19.59
C LYS A 249 48.43 -11.49 18.79
N PHE A 250 47.27 -12.13 18.80
CA PHE A 250 46.05 -11.56 18.24
C PHE A 250 45.19 -10.92 19.32
N VAL A 251 44.52 -9.81 18.99
CA VAL A 251 43.58 -9.10 19.86
C VAL A 251 42.42 -8.51 19.05
N ALA A 252 41.33 -8.18 19.73
CA ALA A 252 40.25 -7.36 19.20
C ALA A 252 40.40 -5.94 19.75
N ASP A 253 40.65 -4.96 18.89
CA ASP A 253 40.95 -3.57 19.30
C ASP A 253 40.38 -2.55 18.30
N SER A 254 40.31 -1.28 18.71
CA SER A 254 39.96 -0.17 17.85
C SER A 254 41.13 0.18 16.92
N THR A 255 40.83 0.82 15.78
CA THR A 255 41.87 1.36 14.92
C THR A 255 42.37 2.68 15.48
N TYR A 256 43.68 2.79 15.69
CA TYR A 256 44.33 4.04 16.07
C TYR A 256 45.45 4.40 15.10
N LYS A 257 45.61 5.71 14.88
CA LYS A 257 46.72 6.25 14.11
C LYS A 257 47.92 6.46 15.02
N GLY A 258 49.09 6.03 14.57
CA GLY A 258 50.34 6.37 15.25
C GLY A 258 50.56 7.88 15.24
N PRO A 259 51.27 8.44 16.23
CA PRO A 259 51.37 9.87 16.38
C PRO A 259 52.23 10.49 15.28
N ALA A 260 51.64 11.38 14.49
CA ALA A 260 52.34 12.57 14.02
C ALA A 260 52.17 13.67 15.09
N GLY A 261 52.93 13.58 16.20
CA GLY A 261 53.00 14.68 17.19
C GLY A 261 52.46 14.45 18.62
N GLY A 262 52.30 13.20 19.09
CA GLY A 262 52.07 12.90 20.52
C GLY A 262 50.71 12.27 20.83
N GLY A 263 50.73 10.97 21.13
CA GLY A 263 49.60 10.18 21.62
C GLY A 263 50.11 9.04 22.51
N THR A 264 49.21 8.32 23.19
CA THR A 264 49.56 7.21 24.11
C THR A 264 50.08 5.96 23.41
N HIS A 265 49.72 5.77 22.13
CA HIS A 265 50.17 4.65 21.32
C HIS A 265 51.41 5.04 20.53
N THR A 266 52.42 4.18 20.51
CA THR A 266 53.69 4.45 19.83
C THR A 266 53.56 4.37 18.30
N TRP A 267 52.58 3.59 17.78
CA TRP A 267 52.39 3.32 16.35
C TRP A 267 50.91 3.17 15.99
N GLY A 268 50.58 3.17 14.70
CA GLY A 268 49.23 2.85 14.22
C GLY A 268 49.08 1.36 13.91
N ASN A 269 47.89 0.81 14.18
CA ASN A 269 47.62 -0.62 14.02
C ASN A 269 46.74 -0.95 12.80
N GLU A 270 46.38 0.03 11.97
CA GLU A 270 45.44 -0.15 10.85
C GLU A 270 45.84 -1.28 9.90
N ALA A 271 47.14 -1.39 9.57
CA ALA A 271 47.63 -2.47 8.71
C ALA A 271 47.60 -3.85 9.41
N PHE A 272 47.67 -3.88 10.74
CA PHE A 272 47.68 -5.13 11.52
C PHE A 272 46.28 -5.73 11.68
N GLN A 273 45.25 -5.00 11.26
CA GLN A 273 43.83 -5.38 11.30
C GLN A 273 43.28 -5.79 9.92
N LYS A 274 44.15 -5.90 8.91
CA LYS A 274 43.79 -6.24 7.53
C LYS A 274 44.19 -7.67 7.23
N PHE A 275 43.20 -8.52 6.99
CA PHE A 275 43.40 -9.93 6.69
C PHE A 275 43.22 -10.21 5.21
N LYS A 276 43.92 -11.22 4.71
CA LYS A 276 43.66 -11.82 3.41
C LYS A 276 43.66 -13.34 3.54
N PHE A 277 42.81 -14.01 2.77
CA PHE A 277 42.66 -15.46 2.78
C PHE A 277 42.89 -16.00 1.39
N THR A 278 43.67 -17.07 1.27
CA THR A 278 43.83 -17.80 0.02
C THR A 278 43.43 -19.24 0.22
N ILE A 279 42.78 -19.84 -0.77
CA ILE A 279 42.41 -21.25 -0.76
C ILE A 279 43.11 -22.00 -1.88
N ASP A 280 43.61 -23.19 -1.57
CA ASP A 280 44.01 -24.18 -2.57
C ASP A 280 42.77 -24.92 -3.04
N LEU A 281 42.26 -24.60 -4.24
CA LEU A 281 41.02 -25.17 -4.76
C LEU A 281 41.12 -26.67 -5.04
N LYS A 282 42.33 -27.25 -5.04
CA LYS A 282 42.55 -28.69 -5.16
C LYS A 282 42.02 -29.42 -3.94
N ASN A 283 42.27 -28.93 -2.72
CA ASN A 283 41.99 -29.66 -1.48
C ASN A 283 41.26 -28.81 -0.43
N ASP A 284 40.84 -27.60 -0.81
CA ASP A 284 40.19 -26.60 0.03
C ASP A 284 41.00 -26.19 1.28
N SER A 285 42.33 -26.33 1.24
CA SER A 285 43.21 -25.84 2.30
C SER A 285 43.27 -24.30 2.30
N VAL A 286 42.95 -23.69 3.43
CA VAL A 286 42.94 -22.23 3.59
C VAL A 286 44.23 -21.76 4.27
N ALA A 287 44.84 -20.72 3.72
CA ALA A 287 45.89 -19.94 4.36
C ALA A 287 45.38 -18.54 4.70
N MET A 288 45.78 -18.05 5.87
CA MET A 288 45.39 -16.76 6.41
C MET A 288 46.63 -15.89 6.59
N PHE A 289 46.52 -14.62 6.20
CA PHE A 289 47.61 -13.66 6.31
C PHE A 289 47.11 -12.33 6.87
N VAL A 290 48.03 -11.57 7.45
CA VAL A 290 47.83 -10.20 7.92
C VAL A 290 48.74 -9.29 7.09
N LYS A 291 48.23 -8.14 6.66
CA LYS A 291 48.97 -7.20 5.78
C LYS A 291 50.33 -6.82 6.35
N GLN A 292 50.39 -6.51 7.64
CA GLN A 292 51.63 -6.27 8.35
C GLN A 292 51.51 -6.75 9.80
N ALA A 293 52.64 -6.95 10.46
CA ALA A 293 52.70 -7.15 11.90
C ALA A 293 53.92 -6.42 12.50
N PRO A 294 53.92 -6.14 13.81
CA PRO A 294 55.11 -5.68 14.51
C PRO A 294 56.30 -6.62 14.29
N SER A 295 57.52 -6.10 14.41
CA SER A 295 58.75 -6.86 14.19
C SER A 295 59.70 -6.76 15.37
N LEU A 296 60.37 -7.87 15.71
CA LEU A 296 61.46 -7.96 16.67
C LEU A 296 62.82 -7.53 16.08
N ALA A 297 62.87 -7.15 14.80
CA ALA A 297 64.10 -6.70 14.16
C ALA A 297 64.54 -5.31 14.70
N LEU A 298 65.85 -5.13 14.90
CA LEU A 298 66.40 -3.89 15.46
C LEU A 298 66.30 -2.68 14.51
N ASP A 299 66.24 -2.93 13.20
CA ASP A 299 66.22 -1.93 12.13
C ASP A 299 64.84 -1.72 11.49
N LYS A 300 63.87 -2.62 11.76
CA LYS A 300 62.50 -2.55 11.22
C LYS A 300 61.48 -2.69 12.33
N ILE A 301 60.54 -1.75 12.36
CA ILE A 301 59.51 -1.69 13.42
C ILE A 301 58.31 -2.61 13.10
N TYR A 302 58.09 -2.95 11.83
CA TYR A 302 57.04 -3.84 11.35
C TYR A 302 57.47 -4.55 10.07
N SER A 303 56.75 -5.60 9.68
CA SER A 303 57.00 -6.36 8.46
C SER A 303 56.73 -5.52 7.20
N GLU A 304 57.59 -5.66 6.19
CA GLU A 304 57.43 -4.98 4.88
C GLU A 304 56.44 -5.71 3.96
N LYS A 305 56.18 -6.98 4.25
CA LYS A 305 55.29 -7.86 3.50
C LYS A 305 54.26 -8.47 4.44
N ASP A 306 53.26 -9.09 3.83
CA ASP A 306 52.25 -9.85 4.52
C ASP A 306 52.88 -10.97 5.35
N VAL A 307 52.35 -11.15 6.55
CA VAL A 307 52.75 -12.23 7.46
C VAL A 307 51.67 -13.31 7.45
N GLN A 308 52.09 -14.57 7.47
CA GLN A 308 51.20 -15.71 7.52
C GLN A 308 50.85 -16.06 8.97
N VAL A 309 49.60 -16.42 9.21
CA VAL A 309 49.17 -16.98 10.50
C VAL A 309 49.73 -18.39 10.65
N VAL A 310 50.43 -18.63 11.76
CA VAL A 310 51.12 -19.88 12.09
C VAL A 310 50.94 -20.19 13.57
N TYR A 311 51.43 -21.34 14.02
CA TYR A 311 51.61 -21.62 15.44
C TYR A 311 53.05 -21.99 15.76
N ALA A 312 53.49 -21.62 16.96
CA ALA A 312 54.73 -22.09 17.58
C ALA A 312 54.43 -23.26 18.52
N THR A 313 55.33 -24.23 18.60
CA THR A 313 55.23 -25.34 19.57
C THR A 313 56.15 -25.05 20.75
N LEU A 314 55.57 -24.88 21.95
CA LEU A 314 56.27 -24.58 23.20
C LEU A 314 55.94 -25.66 24.22
N GLY A 315 56.81 -26.66 24.35
CA GLY A 315 56.49 -27.88 25.10
C GLY A 315 55.28 -28.58 24.48
N ASP A 316 54.27 -28.88 25.30
CA ASP A 316 53.01 -29.51 24.86
C ASP A 316 52.00 -28.50 24.27
N ASN A 317 52.26 -27.19 24.38
CA ASN A 317 51.33 -26.15 23.95
C ASN A 317 51.63 -25.70 22.51
N LYS A 318 50.55 -25.42 21.75
CA LYS A 318 50.63 -24.72 20.47
C LYS A 318 50.14 -23.29 20.65
N VAL A 319 50.98 -22.30 20.36
CA VAL A 319 50.66 -20.87 20.51
C VAL A 319 50.41 -20.26 19.14
N LEU A 320 49.23 -19.71 18.91
CA LEU A 320 48.89 -19.05 17.66
C LEU A 320 49.65 -17.72 17.54
N THR A 321 50.25 -17.47 16.37
CA THR A 321 51.05 -16.27 16.09
C THR A 321 51.12 -16.01 14.58
N VAL A 322 52.01 -15.11 14.15
CA VAL A 322 52.27 -14.81 12.74
C VAL A 322 53.75 -14.99 12.41
N SER A 323 54.09 -15.17 11.14
CA SER A 323 55.47 -15.21 10.67
C SER A 323 55.59 -14.66 9.26
N GLU A 324 56.73 -14.06 8.93
CA GLU A 324 57.05 -13.77 7.53
C GLU A 324 57.21 -15.07 6.74
N THR A 325 56.89 -15.08 5.45
CA THR A 325 56.94 -16.31 4.64
C THR A 325 58.36 -16.71 4.21
N ASN A 326 59.36 -15.83 4.40
CA ASN A 326 60.74 -16.10 4.05
C ASN A 326 61.73 -15.41 5.02
N PRO A 327 62.33 -16.12 5.99
CA PRO A 327 62.06 -17.53 6.32
C PRO A 327 60.78 -17.68 7.14
N LEU A 328 59.96 -18.68 6.78
CA LEU A 328 58.81 -19.08 7.59
C LEU A 328 59.27 -19.71 8.90
N GLN A 329 58.83 -19.15 10.03
CA GLN A 329 58.99 -19.73 11.36
C GLN A 329 57.65 -20.28 11.85
N GLY A 330 57.67 -21.44 12.53
CA GLY A 330 56.47 -22.12 13.02
C GLY A 330 55.80 -23.00 11.95
N THR A 331 54.54 -23.34 12.18
CA THR A 331 53.76 -24.23 11.30
C THR A 331 52.38 -23.65 11.02
N ALA A 332 51.90 -23.69 9.79
CA ALA A 332 50.55 -23.23 9.46
C ALA A 332 49.47 -24.12 10.13
N PRO A 333 48.43 -23.54 10.74
CA PRO A 333 47.29 -24.32 11.24
C PRO A 333 46.46 -24.89 10.09
N PHE A 334 45.65 -25.92 10.38
CA PHE A 334 44.68 -26.44 9.42
C PHE A 334 43.40 -25.61 9.50
N ILE A 335 43.20 -24.72 8.52
CA ILE A 335 42.08 -23.78 8.55
C ILE A 335 40.93 -24.31 7.69
N THR A 336 39.75 -24.34 8.26
CA THR A 336 38.47 -24.53 7.56
C THR A 336 37.50 -23.43 7.94
N THR A 337 36.54 -23.13 7.07
CA THR A 337 35.45 -22.21 7.36
C THR A 337 34.11 -22.94 7.29
N ARG A 338 33.13 -22.45 8.05
CA ARG A 338 31.72 -22.86 7.93
C ARG A 338 30.80 -21.66 8.10
N ARG A 339 29.59 -21.75 7.55
CA ARG A 339 28.56 -20.71 7.67
C ARG A 339 28.20 -20.40 9.13
N GLY A 340 27.76 -19.15 9.37
CA GLY A 340 27.03 -18.74 10.57
C GLY A 340 25.74 -19.55 10.76
N THR A 341 25.14 -19.51 11.95
CA THR A 341 23.86 -20.21 12.18
C THR A 341 22.68 -19.28 11.84
N PRO A 342 21.94 -19.52 10.75
CA PRO A 342 20.79 -18.69 10.40
C PRO A 342 19.67 -18.87 11.42
N VAL A 343 18.82 -17.85 11.54
CA VAL A 343 17.64 -17.85 12.39
C VAL A 343 16.38 -17.72 11.56
N THR A 344 15.28 -18.24 12.09
CA THR A 344 13.96 -18.08 11.49
C THR A 344 13.22 -16.93 12.17
N LEU A 345 12.63 -16.02 11.38
CA LEU A 345 11.72 -15.01 11.91
C LEU A 345 10.50 -15.72 12.50
N ALA A 346 10.11 -15.36 13.73
CA ALA A 346 9.05 -16.03 14.45
C ALA A 346 7.72 -16.09 13.67
N ASN A 347 7.42 -15.06 12.87
CA ASN A 347 6.18 -14.95 12.10
C ASN A 347 6.34 -15.37 10.62
N GLY A 348 7.54 -15.76 10.17
CA GLY A 348 7.78 -16.22 8.79
C GLY A 348 7.39 -15.19 7.72
N SER A 349 6.64 -15.62 6.70
CA SER A 349 6.19 -14.76 5.60
C SER A 349 5.11 -13.76 6.04
N GLY A 350 5.21 -12.51 5.59
CA GLY A 350 4.19 -11.49 5.77
C GLY A 350 4.70 -10.07 5.60
N VAL A 351 3.91 -9.09 6.03
CA VAL A 351 4.28 -7.68 5.93
C VAL A 351 4.98 -7.23 7.22
N TYR A 352 6.09 -6.51 7.05
CA TYR A 352 6.92 -6.01 8.13
C TYR A 352 7.24 -4.53 7.93
N PHE A 353 7.42 -3.82 9.04
CA PHE A 353 8.17 -2.57 9.05
C PHE A 353 9.60 -2.89 9.44
N LEU A 354 10.56 -2.36 8.67
CA LEU A 354 11.98 -2.59 8.90
C LEU A 354 12.57 -1.37 9.59
N LYS A 355 13.13 -1.56 10.77
CA LYS A 355 13.69 -0.47 11.58
C LYS A 355 15.17 -0.67 11.81
N ASN A 356 16.00 0.33 11.53
CA ASN A 356 17.42 0.25 11.82
C ASN A 356 17.65 0.32 13.34
N VAL A 357 18.28 -0.72 13.89
CA VAL A 357 18.62 -0.83 15.31
C VAL A 357 20.13 -0.95 15.54
N GLY A 358 20.93 -0.67 14.50
CA GLY A 358 22.39 -0.59 14.61
C GLY A 358 22.85 0.69 15.31
N LYS A 359 24.16 0.80 15.56
CA LYS A 359 24.81 1.98 16.18
C LYS A 359 25.21 3.05 15.14
N THR A 360 24.45 3.23 14.07
CA THR A 360 24.75 4.17 12.97
C THR A 360 23.97 5.48 13.10
N ALA A 361 24.21 6.45 12.20
CA ALA A 361 23.44 7.70 12.14
C ALA A 361 21.92 7.50 11.87
N ASN A 362 21.52 6.30 11.45
CA ASN A 362 20.13 5.93 11.17
C ASN A 362 19.48 5.12 12.30
N ALA A 363 20.16 4.94 13.44
CA ALA A 363 19.62 4.23 14.59
C ALA A 363 18.22 4.74 14.98
N GLY A 364 17.26 3.83 15.12
CA GLY A 364 15.88 4.11 15.49
C GLY A 364 14.96 4.54 14.34
N LYS A 365 15.47 4.68 13.11
CA LYS A 365 14.68 5.09 11.93
C LYS A 365 14.16 3.88 11.14
N TYR A 366 13.00 4.03 10.50
CA TYR A 366 12.42 3.04 9.60
C TYR A 366 12.96 3.18 8.19
N LEU A 367 13.09 2.05 7.51
CA LEU A 367 13.56 1.92 6.14
C LEU A 367 12.38 2.00 5.17
N TYR A 368 12.47 2.91 4.21
CA TYR A 368 11.49 3.09 3.14
C TYR A 368 12.08 2.67 1.79
N GLY A 369 11.25 2.34 0.80
CA GLY A 369 11.63 1.67 -0.45
C GLY A 369 12.76 2.29 -1.28
N ASN A 370 13.07 3.57 -1.07
CA ASN A 370 14.22 4.24 -1.70
C ASN A 370 15.53 4.09 -0.91
N GLU A 371 15.61 3.15 0.04
CA GLU A 371 16.69 3.04 1.04
C GLU A 371 16.86 4.31 1.88
N VAL A 372 15.75 5.03 2.07
CA VAL A 372 15.68 6.24 2.89
C VAL A 372 15.29 5.85 4.31
N TYR A 373 16.00 6.43 5.27
CA TYR A 373 15.75 6.22 6.70
C TYR A 373 15.03 7.42 7.31
N THR A 374 13.82 7.23 7.81
CA THR A 374 12.99 8.28 8.44
C THR A 374 12.56 7.90 9.85
N SER A 375 12.36 8.90 10.70
CA SER A 375 11.84 8.71 12.06
C SER A 375 10.32 8.47 12.07
N GLU A 376 9.62 8.79 10.99
CA GLU A 376 8.18 8.54 10.85
C GLU A 376 7.90 7.03 10.83
N THR A 377 6.86 6.61 11.55
CA THR A 377 6.46 5.21 11.59
C THR A 377 5.60 4.89 10.37
N PRO A 378 5.90 3.83 9.60
CA PRO A 378 5.05 3.40 8.50
C PRO A 378 3.62 3.10 8.94
N SER A 379 2.67 3.26 8.03
CA SER A 379 1.26 2.95 8.28
C SER A 379 0.91 1.54 7.81
N VAL A 380 -0.03 0.87 8.49
CA VAL A 380 -0.61 -0.38 8.01
C VAL A 380 -1.59 -0.18 6.84
N TYR A 381 -2.08 1.05 6.65
CA TYR A 381 -3.06 1.40 5.60
C TYR A 381 -2.43 1.96 4.33
N ASN A 382 -1.11 2.22 4.33
CA ASN A 382 -0.38 2.74 3.19
C ASN A 382 0.80 1.83 2.86
N PRO A 383 1.01 1.40 1.59
CA PRO A 383 2.15 0.57 1.22
C PRO A 383 3.53 1.24 1.42
N ASP A 384 3.61 2.56 1.56
CA ASP A 384 4.88 3.26 1.78
C ASP A 384 5.52 2.88 3.14
N GLY A 385 6.79 2.45 3.10
CA GLY A 385 7.50 1.90 4.25
C GLY A 385 7.13 0.47 4.64
N GLN A 386 6.21 -0.19 3.90
CA GLN A 386 5.88 -1.60 4.11
C GLN A 386 6.76 -2.52 3.27
N TRP A 387 7.29 -3.57 3.90
CA TRP A 387 8.09 -4.59 3.23
C TRP A 387 7.38 -5.93 3.25
N TYR A 388 7.17 -6.54 2.09
CA TYR A 388 6.76 -7.94 2.02
C TYR A 388 7.98 -8.83 2.16
N VAL A 389 8.01 -9.59 3.25
CA VAL A 389 9.04 -10.58 3.54
C VAL A 389 8.46 -11.95 3.25
N LYS A 390 9.00 -12.65 2.26
CA LYS A 390 8.60 -14.00 1.87
C LYS A 390 9.65 -15.01 2.29
N GLU A 391 9.26 -15.96 3.12
CA GLU A 391 10.09 -17.06 3.59
C GLU A 391 9.92 -18.29 2.70
N GLU A 392 11.05 -18.87 2.27
CA GLU A 392 11.12 -20.12 1.54
C GLU A 392 12.33 -20.94 2.01
N ASN A 393 12.07 -22.04 2.72
CA ASN A 393 13.08 -23.00 3.20
C ASN A 393 14.16 -22.38 4.12
N GLY A 394 13.77 -21.47 5.00
CA GLY A 394 14.66 -20.77 5.94
C GLY A 394 15.38 -19.55 5.35
N LYS A 395 15.07 -19.19 4.10
CA LYS A 395 15.59 -18.01 3.39
C LYS A 395 14.47 -17.02 3.12
N TYR A 396 14.82 -15.77 2.87
CA TYR A 396 13.90 -14.65 2.82
C TYR A 396 14.16 -13.78 1.58
N SER A 397 13.08 -13.44 0.89
CA SER A 397 13.05 -12.38 -0.11
C SER A 397 12.27 -11.19 0.47
N ILE A 398 12.86 -10.01 0.42
CA ILE A 398 12.38 -8.79 1.09
C ILE A 398 12.19 -7.72 0.04
N VAL A 399 10.94 -7.32 -0.21
CA VAL A 399 10.60 -6.40 -1.30
C VAL A 399 9.66 -5.31 -0.81
N ASP A 400 9.98 -4.07 -1.15
CA ASP A 400 9.20 -2.89 -0.81
C ASP A 400 7.84 -2.91 -1.53
N ARG A 401 6.77 -2.63 -0.80
CA ARG A 401 5.41 -2.72 -1.35
C ARG A 401 5.00 -1.47 -2.12
N LEU A 402 5.65 -0.32 -1.99
CA LEU A 402 5.31 0.85 -2.80
C LEU A 402 5.98 0.80 -4.17
N SER A 403 7.30 0.65 -4.18
CA SER A 403 8.17 0.75 -5.36
C SER A 403 8.48 -0.59 -6.04
N ASN A 404 8.20 -1.73 -5.38
CA ASN A 404 8.61 -3.07 -5.81
C ASN A 404 10.14 -3.26 -5.89
N LYS A 405 10.92 -2.43 -5.19
CA LYS A 405 12.37 -2.58 -5.11
C LYS A 405 12.73 -3.73 -4.13
N SER A 406 13.64 -4.60 -4.53
CA SER A 406 14.15 -5.66 -3.67
C SER A 406 15.23 -5.10 -2.73
N TYR A 407 15.10 -5.37 -1.44
CA TYR A 407 16.18 -5.18 -0.47
C TYR A 407 17.09 -6.40 -0.41
N ALA A 408 16.50 -7.60 -0.39
CA ALA A 408 17.25 -8.86 -0.40
C ALA A 408 16.46 -9.94 -1.14
N THR A 409 17.15 -10.86 -1.83
CA THR A 409 16.50 -11.94 -2.57
C THR A 409 17.07 -13.28 -2.13
N ASN A 410 16.20 -14.16 -1.61
CA ASN A 410 16.55 -15.52 -1.18
C ASN A 410 17.76 -15.56 -0.21
N CYS A 411 17.79 -14.64 0.75
CA CYS A 411 18.88 -14.48 1.70
C CYS A 411 18.57 -15.12 3.05
N GLU A 412 19.60 -15.58 3.75
CA GLU A 412 19.48 -15.99 5.15
C GLU A 412 19.48 -14.75 6.07
N ILE A 413 18.85 -14.89 7.24
CA ILE A 413 18.82 -13.85 8.27
C ILE A 413 19.53 -14.39 9.50
N PHE A 414 20.24 -13.53 10.21
CA PHE A 414 20.99 -13.90 11.41
C PHE A 414 20.67 -12.97 12.57
N ALA A 415 20.51 -13.53 13.78
CA ALA A 415 20.34 -12.72 14.97
C ALA A 415 21.64 -12.02 15.37
N VAL A 416 21.53 -10.77 15.84
CA VAL A 416 22.64 -10.03 16.43
C VAL A 416 22.77 -10.40 17.90
N LYS A 417 23.94 -10.90 18.30
CA LYS A 417 24.17 -11.34 19.68
C LYS A 417 24.12 -10.14 20.63
N GLY A 418 23.42 -10.30 21.75
CA GLY A 418 23.31 -9.27 22.79
C GLY A 418 22.21 -8.22 22.54
N ILE A 419 21.54 -8.23 21.39
CA ILE A 419 20.45 -7.30 21.07
C ILE A 419 19.22 -8.11 20.64
N SER A 420 18.24 -8.25 21.54
CA SER A 420 17.01 -8.99 21.26
C SER A 420 16.21 -8.34 20.13
N GLY A 421 15.80 -9.13 19.13
CA GLY A 421 14.98 -8.65 18.01
C GLY A 421 15.75 -7.92 16.91
N ALA A 422 17.09 -7.88 16.98
CA ALA A 422 17.94 -7.31 15.95
C ALA A 422 18.53 -8.41 15.05
N TYR A 423 18.55 -8.14 13.76
CA TYR A 423 18.97 -9.10 12.74
C TYR A 423 19.82 -8.43 11.66
N THR A 424 20.70 -9.22 11.03
CA THR A 424 21.35 -8.86 9.77
C THR A 424 20.87 -9.77 8.66
N VAL A 425 20.79 -9.23 7.44
CA VAL A 425 20.44 -9.97 6.24
C VAL A 425 21.73 -10.33 5.50
N ALA A 426 21.86 -11.55 4.99
CA ALA A 426 23.03 -11.96 4.23
C ALA A 426 23.26 -11.02 3.03
N GLY A 427 24.48 -10.49 2.90
CA GLY A 427 24.86 -9.55 1.84
C GLY A 427 24.66 -8.07 2.21
N GLU A 428 23.93 -7.78 3.29
CA GLU A 428 23.62 -6.41 3.72
C GLU A 428 24.42 -6.00 4.96
N THR A 429 24.67 -4.69 5.10
CA THR A 429 25.41 -4.13 6.24
C THR A 429 24.51 -3.61 7.35
N ASP A 430 23.21 -3.44 7.10
CA ASP A 430 22.31 -2.89 8.09
C ASP A 430 21.96 -3.90 9.18
N THR A 431 21.74 -3.37 10.38
CA THR A 431 21.16 -4.12 11.50
C THR A 431 19.72 -3.68 11.67
N LEU A 432 18.77 -4.60 11.43
CA LEU A 432 17.35 -4.32 11.33
C LEU A 432 16.54 -5.07 12.39
N SER A 433 15.49 -4.43 12.89
CA SER A 433 14.35 -5.07 13.54
C SER A 433 13.26 -5.33 12.50
N PHE A 434 12.66 -6.51 12.56
CA PHE A 434 11.56 -6.94 11.69
C PHE A 434 10.25 -6.87 12.50
N GLU A 435 9.53 -5.76 12.36
CA GLU A 435 8.28 -5.52 13.09
C GLU A 435 7.08 -6.03 12.29
N TYR A 436 6.59 -7.23 12.64
CA TYR A 436 5.50 -7.90 11.93
C TYR A 436 4.17 -7.14 12.05
N GLN A 437 3.46 -7.00 10.93
CA GLN A 437 2.20 -6.26 10.83
C GLN A 437 1.02 -7.21 10.51
N PRO A 438 0.43 -7.89 11.50
CA PRO A 438 -0.62 -8.87 11.28
C PRO A 438 -1.93 -8.28 10.76
N LYS A 439 -2.11 -6.96 10.86
CA LYS A 439 -3.31 -6.25 10.38
C LYS A 439 -3.33 -6.08 8.86
N VAL A 440 -2.19 -6.25 8.19
CA VAL A 440 -2.10 -6.08 6.74
C VAL A 440 -2.41 -7.41 6.07
N ASP A 441 -3.59 -7.51 5.45
CA ASP A 441 -3.99 -8.70 4.68
C ASP A 441 -3.45 -8.61 3.24
N LEU A 442 -2.55 -9.53 2.88
CA LEU A 442 -2.02 -9.64 1.51
C LEU A 442 -3.07 -10.07 0.47
N LYS A 443 -4.25 -10.53 0.89
CA LYS A 443 -5.38 -10.78 -0.02
C LYS A 443 -6.14 -9.51 -0.37
N ASP A 444 -6.04 -8.48 0.46
CA ASP A 444 -6.61 -7.18 0.16
C ASP A 444 -5.75 -6.48 -0.89
N LYS A 445 -6.33 -6.35 -2.08
CA LYS A 445 -5.71 -5.73 -3.25
C LYS A 445 -5.88 -4.21 -3.27
N TYR A 446 -6.65 -3.63 -2.37
CA TYR A 446 -7.02 -2.21 -2.37
C TYR A 446 -6.69 -1.57 -1.02
N LEU A 447 -5.53 -1.91 -0.47
CA LEU A 447 -5.08 -1.45 0.85
C LEU A 447 -5.21 0.07 1.00
N GLY A 448 -6.04 0.50 1.95
CA GLY A 448 -6.28 1.91 2.25
C GLY A 448 -6.97 2.68 1.12
N ILE A 449 -7.56 2.02 0.13
CA ILE A 449 -8.29 2.65 -0.97
C ILE A 449 -9.78 2.41 -0.80
N LEU A 450 -10.59 3.46 -0.88
CA LEU A 450 -12.05 3.31 -0.88
C LEU A 450 -12.47 2.51 -2.11
N ARG A 451 -13.07 1.35 -1.89
CA ARG A 451 -13.60 0.50 -2.96
C ARG A 451 -15.09 0.25 -2.78
N LEU A 452 -15.87 0.71 -3.73
CA LEU A 452 -17.29 0.41 -3.85
C LEU A 452 -17.53 -0.60 -4.98
N THR A 453 -18.42 -1.54 -4.76
CA THR A 453 -18.90 -2.47 -5.78
C THR A 453 -19.81 -1.76 -6.79
N GLU A 454 -20.04 -2.37 -7.96
CA GLU A 454 -20.99 -1.84 -8.95
C GLU A 454 -22.43 -1.71 -8.42
N ALA A 455 -22.82 -2.53 -7.45
CA ALA A 455 -24.11 -2.43 -6.79
C ALA A 455 -24.15 -1.23 -5.84
N GLU A 456 -23.12 -1.07 -5.00
CA GLU A 456 -23.02 0.07 -4.09
C GLU A 456 -22.96 1.40 -4.84
N LEU A 457 -22.27 1.50 -5.98
CA LEU A 457 -22.26 2.70 -6.82
C LEU A 457 -23.64 3.08 -7.41
N LYS A 458 -24.61 2.16 -7.41
CA LYS A 458 -25.99 2.40 -7.84
C LYS A 458 -26.91 2.75 -6.67
N GLU A 459 -26.70 2.09 -5.53
CA GLU A 459 -27.60 2.12 -4.39
C GLU A 459 -27.15 3.11 -3.31
N LYS A 460 -25.87 3.49 -3.29
CA LYS A 460 -25.27 4.36 -2.27
C LYS A 460 -24.86 5.71 -2.85
N THR A 461 -24.75 6.67 -1.95
CA THR A 461 -24.17 8.00 -2.16
C THR A 461 -23.15 8.26 -1.06
N ILE A 462 -22.25 9.21 -1.27
CA ILE A 462 -21.26 9.59 -0.25
C ILE A 462 -21.53 10.99 0.28
N GLN A 463 -21.26 11.22 1.55
CA GLN A 463 -21.15 12.56 2.13
C GLN A 463 -19.68 12.80 2.49
N LEU A 464 -19.20 13.99 2.19
CA LEU A 464 -17.82 14.41 2.47
C LEU A 464 -17.86 15.48 3.56
N ASN A 465 -17.33 15.17 4.74
CA ASN A 465 -17.15 16.15 5.81
C ASN A 465 -15.66 16.45 5.94
N VAL A 466 -15.28 17.72 6.01
CA VAL A 466 -13.87 18.14 6.11
C VAL A 466 -13.50 18.36 7.56
N ASN A 467 -12.44 17.70 8.01
CA ASN A 467 -11.82 17.97 9.30
C ASN A 467 -10.82 19.11 9.14
N ALA A 468 -11.31 20.35 9.14
CA ALA A 468 -10.45 21.52 8.99
C ALA A 468 -9.61 21.77 10.26
N VAL A 469 -8.29 21.62 10.13
CA VAL A 469 -7.32 22.04 11.14
C VAL A 469 -7.29 23.58 11.20
N GLY A 470 -7.95 24.18 12.20
CA GLY A 470 -7.62 25.55 12.63
C GLY A 470 -8.65 26.67 12.45
N GLY A 471 -9.95 26.38 12.30
CA GLY A 471 -11.01 27.39 12.52
C GLY A 471 -12.02 27.58 11.40
N THR A 472 -13.16 28.14 11.77
CA THR A 472 -14.38 28.28 10.95
C THR A 472 -14.18 29.24 9.79
N VAL A 473 -14.52 28.84 8.55
CA VAL A 473 -14.76 29.78 7.46
C VAL A 473 -16.12 29.50 6.83
N PRO A 474 -17.16 30.31 7.14
CA PRO A 474 -18.32 30.41 6.29
C PRO A 474 -18.06 31.48 5.21
N ILE A 475 -18.51 31.23 3.98
CA ILE A 475 -19.52 32.05 3.28
C ILE A 475 -19.73 31.52 1.84
N SER A 476 -21.00 31.26 1.56
CA SER A 476 -21.65 30.93 0.30
C SER A 476 -21.81 32.17 -0.61
N VAL A 477 -21.73 32.01 -1.94
CA VAL A 477 -22.92 31.98 -2.84
C VAL A 477 -22.52 31.71 -4.29
N SER A 478 -23.35 30.90 -4.96
CA SER A 478 -23.43 30.63 -6.41
C SER A 478 -22.28 29.83 -7.06
N ASP A 479 -22.64 28.60 -7.46
CA ASP A 479 -22.18 27.86 -8.64
C ASP A 479 -20.79 27.21 -8.66
N SER A 480 -19.95 27.25 -7.62
CA SER A 480 -18.58 26.74 -7.80
C SER A 480 -17.81 26.16 -6.59
N LEU A 481 -18.39 25.85 -5.43
CA LEU A 481 -17.58 25.33 -4.31
C LEU A 481 -18.17 24.05 -3.69
N LEU A 482 -17.32 23.02 -3.52
CA LEU A 482 -17.57 21.89 -2.63
C LEU A 482 -17.58 22.44 -1.20
N LEU A 483 -18.76 22.60 -0.62
CA LEU A 483 -18.92 22.98 0.79
C LEU A 483 -18.98 21.70 1.62
N ALA A 484 -18.03 21.53 2.54
CA ALA A 484 -18.19 20.63 3.66
C ALA A 484 -18.95 21.39 4.75
N ASP A 485 -20.21 21.00 4.96
CA ASP A 485 -21.01 21.58 6.04
C ASP A 485 -20.57 20.97 7.38
N MET A 486 -20.29 21.82 8.36
CA MET A 486 -19.91 21.41 9.71
C MET A 486 -21.14 21.11 10.59
N GLU A 487 -22.36 21.34 10.10
CA GLU A 487 -23.61 21.08 10.82
C GLU A 487 -24.54 20.11 10.06
N LYS A 488 -24.26 18.80 10.12
CA LYS A 488 -25.21 17.68 9.90
C LYS A 488 -26.08 17.65 8.62
N GLU A 489 -25.91 18.56 7.66
CA GLU A 489 -26.59 18.59 6.36
C GLU A 489 -25.60 18.48 5.20
N ALA A 490 -24.57 17.64 5.36
CA ALA A 490 -23.57 17.39 4.33
C ALA A 490 -24.22 17.00 2.99
N THR A 491 -23.82 17.69 1.93
CA THR A 491 -24.33 17.41 0.58
C THR A 491 -23.91 16.01 0.15
N SER A 492 -24.87 15.23 -0.34
CA SER A 492 -24.60 13.89 -0.86
C SER A 492 -24.11 13.95 -2.31
N PHE A 493 -23.15 13.10 -2.65
CA PHE A 493 -22.52 13.01 -3.96
C PHE A 493 -22.56 11.58 -4.50
N ARG A 494 -22.81 11.46 -5.79
CA ARG A 494 -22.71 10.18 -6.48
C ARG A 494 -21.27 9.96 -6.93
N LEU A 495 -20.80 8.72 -6.78
CA LEU A 495 -19.56 8.26 -7.39
C LEU A 495 -19.87 7.50 -8.69
N PHE A 496 -19.17 7.86 -9.76
CA PHE A 496 -19.10 7.05 -10.97
C PHE A 496 -17.76 6.32 -11.01
N ALA A 497 -17.79 5.03 -11.35
CA ALA A 497 -16.58 4.24 -11.51
C ALA A 497 -15.63 4.88 -12.54
N GLY A 498 -14.39 5.08 -12.14
CA GLY A 498 -13.29 5.52 -13.00
C GLY A 498 -12.43 4.35 -13.44
N THR A 499 -11.12 4.55 -13.37
CA THR A 499 -10.11 3.56 -13.73
C THR A 499 -9.66 2.74 -12.53
N GLU A 500 -9.35 1.47 -12.78
CA GLU A 500 -8.67 0.60 -11.82
C GLU A 500 -7.28 0.27 -12.37
N GLU A 501 -6.25 0.59 -11.59
CA GLU A 501 -4.86 0.51 -12.04
C GLU A 501 -3.96 -0.17 -11.02
N LYS A 502 -2.97 -0.92 -11.52
CA LYS A 502 -1.92 -1.55 -10.70
C LYS A 502 -0.87 -0.51 -10.33
N THR A 503 -0.88 -0.05 -9.10
CA THR A 503 -0.02 1.07 -8.67
C THR A 503 1.07 0.67 -7.69
N ALA A 504 0.87 -0.41 -6.93
CA ALA A 504 1.81 -0.84 -5.89
C ALA A 504 1.81 -2.38 -5.71
N GLY A 505 2.44 -2.84 -4.64
CA GLY A 505 2.65 -4.23 -4.25
C GLY A 505 4.06 -4.71 -4.53
N ALA A 506 4.51 -5.69 -3.72
CA ALA A 506 5.73 -6.44 -3.95
C ALA A 506 5.53 -7.46 -5.09
N LYS A 507 5.34 -6.94 -6.30
CA LYS A 507 5.01 -7.64 -7.55
C LYS A 507 5.97 -8.78 -7.87
N SER A 508 7.26 -8.63 -7.60
CA SER A 508 8.26 -9.68 -7.79
C SER A 508 8.03 -10.92 -6.92
N LEU A 509 7.25 -10.79 -5.83
CA LEU A 509 6.86 -11.88 -4.93
C LEU A 509 5.40 -12.30 -5.09
N GLY A 510 4.67 -11.73 -6.05
CA GLY A 510 3.26 -12.03 -6.35
C GLY A 510 2.23 -11.18 -5.60
N ASP A 511 2.65 -10.17 -4.84
CA ASP A 511 1.77 -9.19 -4.20
C ASP A 511 1.47 -8.03 -5.19
N THR A 512 0.21 -7.65 -5.36
CA THR A 512 -0.18 -6.58 -6.28
C THR A 512 -1.32 -5.78 -5.70
N LEU A 513 -1.09 -4.48 -5.55
CA LEU A 513 -2.06 -3.51 -5.07
C LEU A 513 -2.59 -2.65 -6.22
N TYR A 514 -3.84 -2.25 -6.07
CA TYR A 514 -4.63 -1.51 -7.04
C TYR A 514 -5.17 -0.24 -6.40
N THR A 515 -5.27 0.79 -7.22
CA THR A 515 -6.02 2.01 -6.90
C THR A 515 -7.25 2.06 -7.80
N VAL A 516 -8.37 2.51 -7.23
CA VAL A 516 -9.61 2.77 -7.96
C VAL A 516 -9.87 4.26 -7.90
N SER A 517 -10.08 4.86 -9.06
CA SER A 517 -10.51 6.25 -9.17
C SER A 517 -12.02 6.34 -9.37
N TYR A 518 -12.60 7.48 -8.98
CA TYR A 518 -14.00 7.80 -9.18
C TYR A 518 -14.17 9.21 -9.68
N ARG A 519 -15.23 9.43 -10.46
CA ARG A 519 -15.69 10.77 -10.78
C ARG A 519 -16.78 11.14 -9.79
N LEU A 520 -16.55 12.22 -9.05
CA LEU A 520 -17.51 12.77 -8.11
C LEU A 520 -18.54 13.61 -8.88
N ALA A 521 -19.82 13.34 -8.68
CA ALA A 521 -20.92 14.07 -9.28
C ALA A 521 -21.97 14.47 -8.24
N ASP A 522 -22.79 15.46 -8.57
CA ASP A 522 -23.97 15.73 -7.76
C ASP A 522 -24.92 14.53 -7.75
N GLN A 523 -25.68 14.40 -6.66
CA GLN A 523 -26.53 13.22 -6.44
C GLN A 523 -27.60 13.04 -7.53
N PHE A 524 -28.16 14.15 -8.02
CA PHE A 524 -29.31 14.14 -8.93
C PHE A 524 -29.15 15.06 -10.16
N GLY A 525 -28.02 15.77 -10.28
CA GLY A 525 -27.80 16.70 -11.40
C GLY A 525 -26.87 16.12 -12.47
N ASP A 526 -26.31 17.01 -13.28
CA ASP A 526 -25.36 16.71 -14.35
C ASP A 526 -23.96 17.28 -14.08
N ARG A 527 -23.72 17.84 -12.88
CA ARG A 527 -22.46 18.48 -12.55
C ARG A 527 -21.47 17.47 -12.00
N VAL A 528 -20.24 17.59 -12.46
CA VAL A 528 -19.11 16.75 -12.05
C VAL A 528 -18.01 17.62 -11.45
N LEU A 529 -17.20 17.02 -10.58
CA LEU A 529 -16.04 17.67 -10.01
C LEU A 529 -14.98 17.89 -11.10
N VAL A 530 -14.58 19.14 -11.25
CA VAL A 530 -13.61 19.60 -12.25
C VAL A 530 -12.64 20.59 -11.60
N LYS A 531 -11.49 20.80 -12.25
CA LYS A 531 -10.57 21.89 -11.91
C LYS A 531 -10.92 23.12 -12.74
N ASP A 532 -11.27 24.22 -12.08
CA ASP A 532 -11.55 25.47 -12.75
C ASP A 532 -10.30 26.01 -13.45
N SER A 533 -10.39 26.23 -14.76
CA SER A 533 -9.23 26.62 -15.56
C SER A 533 -8.71 28.03 -15.25
N LYS A 534 -9.48 28.87 -14.57
CA LYS A 534 -9.09 30.27 -14.27
C LYS A 534 -8.50 30.40 -12.87
N THR A 535 -9.12 29.75 -11.90
CA THR A 535 -8.77 29.87 -10.48
C THR A 535 -7.93 28.70 -9.97
N GLY A 536 -7.95 27.56 -10.67
CA GLY A 536 -7.35 26.31 -10.21
C GLY A 536 -8.16 25.60 -9.12
N SER A 537 -9.24 26.21 -8.63
CA SER A 537 -10.11 25.67 -7.60
C SER A 537 -10.90 24.45 -8.09
N LEU A 538 -11.21 23.54 -7.17
CA LEU A 538 -12.07 22.41 -7.44
C LEU A 538 -13.54 22.80 -7.31
N ILE A 539 -14.30 22.61 -8.39
CA ILE A 539 -15.68 23.11 -8.51
C ILE A 539 -16.60 22.03 -9.09
N MET A 540 -17.90 22.12 -8.81
CA MET A 540 -18.92 21.29 -9.47
C MET A 540 -19.43 22.00 -10.72
N SER A 541 -19.20 21.45 -11.92
CA SER A 541 -19.59 22.08 -13.19
C SER A 541 -20.27 21.11 -14.15
N SER A 542 -21.23 21.62 -14.92
CA SER A 542 -21.83 20.93 -16.07
C SER A 542 -21.27 21.44 -17.42
N TYR A 543 -20.39 22.45 -17.40
CA TYR A 543 -19.88 23.11 -18.62
C TYR A 543 -18.42 22.78 -18.93
N GLN A 544 -17.61 22.47 -17.92
CA GLN A 544 -16.21 22.08 -18.10
C GLN A 544 -16.12 20.58 -18.46
N LYS A 545 -15.25 20.25 -19.41
CA LYS A 545 -15.28 18.95 -20.11
C LYS A 545 -14.39 17.85 -19.54
N ASP A 546 -13.53 18.17 -18.57
CA ASP A 546 -12.55 17.23 -18.03
C ASP A 546 -12.84 16.93 -16.55
N PRO A 547 -13.74 15.96 -16.27
CA PRO A 547 -13.97 15.45 -14.92
C PRO A 547 -12.68 14.92 -14.29
N LEU A 548 -12.52 15.14 -12.99
CA LEU A 548 -11.37 14.61 -12.25
C LEU A 548 -11.61 13.16 -11.82
N ASP A 549 -10.60 12.33 -12.03
CA ASP A 549 -10.54 10.97 -11.53
C ASP A 549 -9.89 10.99 -10.12
N ILE A 550 -10.73 10.93 -9.09
CA ILE A 550 -10.37 11.06 -7.68
C ILE A 550 -10.09 9.68 -7.09
N VAL A 551 -8.98 9.55 -6.37
CA VAL A 551 -8.70 8.38 -5.52
C VAL A 551 -8.79 8.81 -4.06
N PHE A 552 -9.64 8.12 -3.29
CA PHE A 552 -9.73 8.27 -1.83
C PHE A 552 -8.75 7.32 -1.16
N ARG A 553 -7.79 7.89 -0.43
CA ARG A 553 -6.72 7.18 0.27
C ARG A 553 -6.89 7.35 1.76
N GLN A 554 -6.90 6.27 2.50
CA GLN A 554 -7.03 6.30 3.94
C GLN A 554 -5.78 6.94 4.56
N SER A 555 -5.98 7.80 5.56
CA SER A 555 -4.91 8.41 6.34
C SER A 555 -4.03 7.35 7.02
N ASN A 556 -2.85 7.77 7.46
CA ASN A 556 -1.89 6.86 8.10
C ASN A 556 -2.45 6.20 9.39
N ASP A 557 -3.41 6.81 10.08
CA ASP A 557 -4.06 6.27 11.27
C ASP A 557 -5.35 5.48 10.97
N GLY A 558 -5.84 5.53 9.73
CA GLY A 558 -7.02 4.79 9.30
C GLY A 558 -8.37 5.49 9.57
N THR A 559 -8.38 6.72 10.09
CA THR A 559 -9.61 7.36 10.57
C THR A 559 -10.37 8.13 9.49
N VAL A 560 -9.64 8.71 8.54
CA VAL A 560 -10.17 9.63 7.51
C VAL A 560 -9.62 9.26 6.14
N TYR A 561 -10.13 9.93 5.10
CA TYR A 561 -9.63 9.81 3.73
C TYR A 561 -9.01 11.14 3.25
N GLU A 562 -7.88 11.04 2.57
CA GLU A 562 -7.28 12.07 1.74
C GLU A 562 -7.71 11.83 0.29
N MET A 563 -8.03 12.88 -0.45
CA MET A 563 -8.38 12.78 -1.88
C MET A 563 -7.15 13.12 -2.74
N THR A 564 -6.94 12.36 -3.82
CA THR A 564 -5.85 12.61 -4.78
C THR A 564 -6.34 12.60 -6.23
N VAL A 565 -5.71 13.41 -7.07
CA VAL A 565 -5.85 13.39 -8.54
C VAL A 565 -4.46 13.14 -9.13
N GLY A 566 -4.24 11.95 -9.68
CA GLY A 566 -2.90 11.54 -10.11
C GLY A 566 -1.91 11.53 -8.94
N LYS A 567 -0.95 12.46 -8.94
CA LYS A 567 0.07 12.63 -7.87
C LYS A 567 -0.24 13.78 -6.91
N GLU A 568 -1.21 14.63 -7.24
CA GLU A 568 -1.57 15.79 -6.44
C GLU A 568 -2.62 15.40 -5.39
N TYR A 569 -2.46 15.90 -4.17
CA TYR A 569 -3.42 15.86 -3.08
C TYR A 569 -4.40 17.03 -3.20
N VAL A 570 -5.63 16.79 -2.78
CA VAL A 570 -6.60 17.85 -2.55
C VAL A 570 -6.21 18.61 -1.28
N THR A 571 -5.90 19.89 -1.42
CA THR A 571 -5.48 20.78 -0.34
C THR A 571 -6.46 21.94 -0.17
N TYR A 572 -6.25 22.79 0.84
CA TYR A 572 -7.09 23.95 1.14
C TYR A 572 -6.31 25.26 0.99
N SER A 573 -6.91 26.28 0.37
CA SER A 573 -6.32 27.61 0.22
C SER A 573 -6.69 28.54 1.38
N THR A 574 -5.93 29.62 1.56
CA THR A 574 -6.26 30.69 2.52
C THR A 574 -7.56 31.44 2.20
N GLN A 575 -8.12 31.28 0.99
CA GLN A 575 -9.44 31.80 0.59
C GLN A 575 -10.53 30.72 0.60
N SER A 576 -10.27 29.60 1.27
CA SER A 576 -11.26 28.54 1.47
C SER A 576 -11.67 27.74 0.24
N ASN A 577 -10.80 27.68 -0.75
CA ASN A 577 -11.00 26.85 -1.93
C ASN A 577 -10.22 25.54 -1.79
N LEU A 578 -10.80 24.44 -2.29
CA LEU A 578 -10.06 23.20 -2.50
C LEU A 578 -9.19 23.34 -3.75
N LEU A 579 -7.93 22.91 -3.66
CA LEU A 579 -6.91 23.00 -4.70
C LEU A 579 -6.21 21.64 -4.88
N LEU A 580 -5.35 21.54 -5.88
CA LEU A 580 -4.45 20.40 -6.08
C LEU A 580 -3.00 20.85 -5.81
N SER A 581 -2.26 20.05 -5.04
CA SER A 581 -0.84 20.27 -4.72
C SER A 581 -0.11 18.94 -4.56
N GLU A 582 1.18 18.87 -4.86
CA GLU A 582 2.00 17.67 -4.57
C GLU A 582 2.39 17.56 -3.09
N GLU A 583 2.15 18.60 -2.28
CA GLU A 583 2.51 18.67 -0.86
C GLU A 583 1.52 17.90 0.03
N LYS A 584 1.88 16.68 0.44
CA LYS A 584 1.04 15.84 1.30
C LYS A 584 0.75 16.49 2.66
N SER A 585 1.68 17.25 3.24
CA SER A 585 1.48 17.87 4.56
C SER A 585 0.35 18.90 4.61
N GLU A 586 -0.16 19.33 3.45
CA GLU A 586 -1.28 20.25 3.31
C GLU A 586 -2.58 19.55 2.86
N ALA A 587 -2.57 18.21 2.76
CA ALA A 587 -3.71 17.42 2.33
C ALA A 587 -4.90 17.61 3.28
N VAL A 588 -6.08 17.75 2.70
CA VAL A 588 -7.34 17.83 3.45
C VAL A 588 -7.79 16.43 3.85
N GLU A 589 -8.18 16.29 5.11
CA GLU A 589 -8.76 15.08 5.67
C GLU A 589 -10.29 15.13 5.59
N PHE A 590 -10.87 14.08 5.02
CA PHE A 590 -12.31 13.92 4.82
C PHE A 590 -12.84 12.73 5.62
N ASP A 591 -13.88 12.94 6.43
CA ASP A 591 -14.77 11.86 6.83
C ASP A 591 -15.69 11.54 5.63
N VAL A 592 -15.66 10.29 5.19
CA VAL A 592 -16.44 9.82 4.04
C VAL A 592 -17.52 8.88 4.53
N ASP A 593 -18.75 9.38 4.60
CA ASP A 593 -19.92 8.58 4.99
C ASP A 593 -20.57 7.97 3.75
N ILE A 594 -20.70 6.64 3.72
CA ILE A 594 -21.42 5.93 2.66
C ILE A 594 -22.83 5.65 3.14
N ILE A 595 -23.82 6.32 2.54
CA ILE A 595 -25.23 6.23 2.94
C ILE A 595 -26.10 5.74 1.78
N ASP A 596 -27.29 5.23 2.07
CA ASP A 596 -28.25 4.87 1.04
C ASP A 596 -28.66 6.08 0.20
N ALA A 597 -28.60 5.92 -1.12
CA ALA A 597 -29.06 6.93 -2.05
C ALA A 597 -30.56 7.18 -1.82
N PRO A 598 -31.01 8.45 -1.71
CA PRO A 598 -32.42 8.73 -1.49
C PRO A 598 -33.30 8.11 -2.58
N GLN A 599 -34.33 7.37 -2.17
CA GLN A 599 -35.28 6.74 -3.07
C GLN A 599 -36.49 7.64 -3.25
N TYR A 600 -37.05 7.65 -4.47
CA TYR A 600 -38.25 8.43 -4.80
C TYR A 600 -39.33 7.55 -5.40
N GLU A 601 -40.57 7.78 -4.98
CA GLU A 601 -41.72 7.04 -5.46
C GLU A 601 -42.09 7.49 -6.89
N THR A 602 -42.28 6.51 -7.77
CA THR A 602 -42.77 6.76 -9.13
C THR A 602 -44.27 6.55 -9.16
N VAL A 603 -45.02 7.59 -9.52
CA VAL A 603 -46.48 7.59 -9.54
C VAL A 603 -46.93 7.76 -10.99
N GLU A 604 -47.75 6.83 -11.48
CA GLU A 604 -48.48 7.02 -12.74
C GLU A 604 -49.52 8.13 -12.58
N SER A 605 -49.66 8.99 -13.59
CA SER A 605 -50.58 10.14 -13.53
C SER A 605 -51.99 9.71 -13.13
N SER A 606 -52.39 10.09 -11.92
CA SER A 606 -53.62 9.66 -11.26
C SER A 606 -54.01 10.62 -10.15
N HIS A 607 -55.15 10.37 -9.53
CA HIS A 607 -55.59 11.06 -8.32
C HIS A 607 -55.08 10.34 -7.08
N LEU A 608 -54.38 11.08 -6.20
CA LEU A 608 -53.92 10.61 -4.89
C LEU A 608 -54.44 11.51 -3.78
N ARG A 609 -54.67 10.93 -2.60
CA ARG A 609 -54.82 11.68 -1.34
C ARG A 609 -53.61 11.45 -0.44
N PHE A 610 -53.15 12.51 0.22
CA PHE A 610 -51.98 12.45 1.10
C PHE A 610 -52.42 12.51 2.57
N GLY A 611 -52.19 11.43 3.31
CA GLY A 611 -52.59 11.30 4.72
C GLY A 611 -51.41 11.51 5.68
N SER A 612 -51.62 12.17 6.81
CA SER A 612 -50.63 12.26 7.90
C SER A 612 -51.32 12.38 9.25
N ASN A 613 -50.91 11.56 10.23
CA ASN A 613 -51.47 11.54 11.59
C ASN A 613 -53.01 11.48 11.62
N GLY A 614 -53.61 10.66 10.75
CA GLY A 614 -55.06 10.47 10.67
C GLY A 614 -55.85 11.59 9.98
N LYS A 615 -55.17 12.63 9.46
CA LYS A 615 -55.74 13.72 8.66
C LYS A 615 -55.24 13.64 7.22
N TYR A 616 -55.87 14.38 6.31
CA TYR A 616 -55.48 14.46 4.90
C TYR A 616 -55.15 15.89 4.48
N LEU A 617 -54.17 16.03 3.58
CA LEU A 617 -53.82 17.28 2.93
C LEU A 617 -55.03 17.80 2.15
N THR A 618 -55.34 19.10 2.29
CA THR A 618 -56.43 19.76 1.55
C THR A 618 -56.06 21.20 1.25
N MET A 619 -56.66 21.76 0.22
CA MET A 619 -56.71 23.21 0.02
C MET A 619 -57.85 23.80 0.85
N ASN A 620 -57.58 24.84 1.64
CA ASN A 620 -58.64 25.64 2.25
C ASN A 620 -59.29 26.51 1.17
N PRO A 621 -60.60 26.41 0.91
CA PRO A 621 -61.26 27.11 -0.19
C PRO A 621 -61.31 28.63 -0.03
N LEU A 622 -61.26 29.13 1.22
CA LEU A 622 -61.39 30.56 1.51
C LEU A 622 -60.04 31.27 1.50
N THR A 623 -58.97 30.55 1.86
CA THR A 623 -57.65 31.14 2.06
C THR A 623 -56.60 30.63 1.07
N LEU A 624 -56.90 29.55 0.35
CA LEU A 624 -56.00 28.82 -0.54
C LEU A 624 -54.74 28.27 0.17
N TRP A 625 -54.72 28.26 1.50
CA TRP A 625 -53.62 27.65 2.24
C TRP A 625 -53.73 26.13 2.26
N ALA A 626 -52.59 25.46 2.27
CA ALA A 626 -52.53 24.02 2.48
C ALA A 626 -52.76 23.70 3.97
N GLU A 627 -53.66 22.77 4.25
CA GLU A 627 -54.04 22.37 5.61
C GLU A 627 -54.15 20.85 5.72
N LEU A 628 -54.13 20.33 6.97
CA LEU A 628 -54.45 18.93 7.28
C LEU A 628 -55.81 18.85 7.97
N LYS A 629 -56.77 18.13 7.39
CA LYS A 629 -58.16 18.03 7.85
C LYS A 629 -58.70 16.61 7.76
N ASN A 630 -59.79 16.35 8.49
CA ASN A 630 -60.53 15.10 8.40
C ASN A 630 -61.71 15.24 7.44
N GLU A 631 -62.08 14.14 6.79
CA GLU A 631 -63.39 14.02 6.13
C GLU A 631 -64.51 14.21 7.17
N GLY A 632 -65.56 14.95 6.81
CA GLY A 632 -66.63 15.35 7.73
C GLY A 632 -66.28 16.56 8.62
N GLN A 633 -65.06 17.10 8.55
CA GLN A 633 -64.73 18.30 9.32
C GLN A 633 -65.31 19.55 8.67
N LYS A 634 -65.96 20.42 9.47
CA LYS A 634 -66.54 21.67 8.98
C LYS A 634 -65.49 22.63 8.40
N ILE A 635 -65.81 23.17 7.23
CA ILE A 635 -65.12 24.31 6.61
C ILE A 635 -65.74 25.60 7.14
N THR A 636 -67.02 25.82 6.81
CA THR A 636 -67.86 26.95 7.29
C THR A 636 -69.34 26.54 7.39
N LYS A 637 -69.96 26.13 6.26
CA LYS A 637 -71.35 25.62 6.15
C LYS A 637 -71.44 24.21 5.55
N ALA A 638 -70.36 23.73 4.95
CA ALA A 638 -70.21 22.39 4.41
C ALA A 638 -69.03 21.69 5.11
N ASP A 639 -69.03 20.36 5.01
CA ASP A 639 -67.97 19.51 5.52
C ASP A 639 -66.97 19.19 4.41
N TYR A 640 -65.71 18.95 4.77
CA TYR A 640 -64.75 18.38 3.82
C TYR A 640 -65.21 16.97 3.40
N THR A 641 -65.39 16.75 2.10
CA THR A 641 -65.73 15.45 1.50
C THR A 641 -64.50 14.78 0.90
N ALA A 642 -64.62 13.51 0.49
CA ALA A 642 -63.55 12.76 -0.18
C ALA A 642 -62.90 13.52 -1.35
N ASP A 643 -63.69 14.28 -2.13
CA ASP A 643 -63.22 15.04 -3.29
C ASP A 643 -62.24 16.16 -2.91
N ASN A 644 -62.36 16.73 -1.69
CA ASN A 644 -61.45 17.79 -1.23
C ASN A 644 -60.02 17.30 -0.96
N PHE A 645 -59.86 16.00 -0.76
CA PHE A 645 -58.57 15.37 -0.49
C PHE A 645 -57.96 14.72 -1.74
N SER A 646 -58.64 14.80 -2.89
CA SER A 646 -58.20 14.20 -4.15
C SER A 646 -57.34 15.17 -4.94
N PHE A 647 -56.05 14.85 -5.08
CA PHE A 647 -55.09 15.63 -5.86
C PHE A 647 -54.69 14.90 -7.12
N LYS A 648 -54.75 15.60 -8.25
CA LYS A 648 -54.18 15.12 -9.51
C LYS A 648 -52.67 15.26 -9.47
N ILE A 649 -51.97 14.16 -9.74
CA ILE A 649 -50.52 14.08 -9.81
C ILE A 649 -50.11 14.03 -11.28
N GLU A 650 -49.48 15.10 -11.75
CA GLU A 650 -49.03 15.23 -13.14
C GLU A 650 -47.50 15.25 -13.17
N LYS A 651 -46.88 14.45 -14.04
CA LYS A 651 -45.42 14.51 -14.20
C LYS A 651 -45.03 15.87 -14.79
N ALA A 652 -44.02 16.51 -14.21
CA ALA A 652 -43.49 17.77 -14.71
C ALA A 652 -42.56 17.55 -15.92
N ASP A 653 -42.42 18.57 -16.77
CA ASP A 653 -41.47 18.56 -17.90
C ASP A 653 -40.01 18.61 -17.44
N THR A 654 -39.76 19.06 -16.20
CA THR A 654 -38.44 19.05 -15.58
C THR A 654 -37.97 17.62 -15.35
N VAL A 655 -36.87 17.24 -16.01
CA VAL A 655 -36.25 15.92 -15.88
C VAL A 655 -35.05 16.01 -14.94
N ILE A 656 -35.16 15.36 -13.79
CA ILE A 656 -34.05 15.12 -12.87
C ILE A 656 -33.78 13.61 -12.86
N PRO A 657 -32.62 13.14 -13.34
CA PRO A 657 -32.29 11.71 -13.34
C PRO A 657 -32.45 11.08 -11.95
N GLY A 658 -33.20 9.97 -11.86
CA GLY A 658 -33.43 9.25 -10.61
C GLY A 658 -34.40 9.92 -9.63
N LYS A 659 -34.89 11.14 -9.93
CA LYS A 659 -35.80 11.90 -9.07
C LYS A 659 -37.02 12.38 -9.86
N PRO A 660 -38.12 11.61 -9.89
CA PRO A 660 -39.36 12.03 -10.51
C PRO A 660 -39.89 13.35 -9.92
N VAL A 661 -40.34 14.25 -10.78
CA VAL A 661 -40.88 15.56 -10.41
C VAL A 661 -42.33 15.64 -10.84
N TYR A 662 -43.18 16.13 -9.94
CA TYR A 662 -44.62 16.20 -10.12
C TYR A 662 -45.16 17.60 -9.82
N LEU A 663 -46.26 17.91 -10.48
CA LEU A 663 -47.21 18.95 -10.11
C LEU A 663 -48.35 18.28 -9.33
N ILE A 664 -48.63 18.78 -8.13
CA ILE A 664 -49.71 18.32 -7.27
C ILE A 664 -50.81 19.38 -7.31
N SER A 665 -52.01 19.01 -7.75
CA SER A 665 -53.06 19.99 -8.04
C SER A 665 -54.46 19.54 -7.67
N THR A 666 -55.37 20.50 -7.50
CA THR A 666 -56.80 20.26 -7.25
C THR A 666 -57.65 21.34 -7.95
N CYS A 667 -58.94 21.07 -8.16
CA CYS A 667 -59.91 22.05 -8.64
C CYS A 667 -60.48 22.87 -7.47
N MET A 668 -61.25 23.92 -7.77
CA MET A 668 -62.01 24.62 -6.73
C MET A 668 -63.06 23.67 -6.14
N ILE A 669 -63.39 23.83 -4.85
CA ILE A 669 -64.36 22.94 -4.20
C ILE A 669 -65.71 22.98 -4.93
N GLY A 670 -66.25 21.80 -5.24
CA GLY A 670 -67.52 21.62 -5.96
C GLY A 670 -67.37 21.60 -7.48
N ALA A 671 -66.19 21.89 -8.02
CA ALA A 671 -65.93 21.81 -9.45
C ALA A 671 -65.56 20.38 -9.89
N ASP A 672 -66.01 20.01 -11.08
CA ASP A 672 -65.66 18.76 -11.72
C ASP A 672 -64.24 18.83 -12.34
N ASP A 673 -63.44 17.78 -12.16
CA ASP A 673 -62.04 17.76 -12.61
C ASP A 673 -61.90 17.75 -14.15
N GLU A 674 -62.88 17.20 -14.89
CA GLU A 674 -62.87 17.14 -16.36
C GLU A 674 -63.25 18.48 -17.00
N THR A 675 -64.15 19.24 -16.38
CA THR A 675 -64.73 20.47 -16.95
C THR A 675 -64.21 21.78 -16.35
N SER A 676 -63.41 21.74 -15.29
CA SER A 676 -62.94 22.97 -14.62
C SER A 676 -61.85 23.71 -15.41
N ASP A 677 -62.10 24.99 -15.72
CA ASP A 677 -61.14 25.87 -16.40
C ASP A 677 -59.97 26.36 -15.51
N VAL A 678 -60.07 26.20 -14.18
CA VAL A 678 -59.09 26.74 -13.23
C VAL A 678 -58.61 25.67 -12.27
N ARG A 679 -57.30 25.41 -12.29
CA ARG A 679 -56.64 24.42 -11.44
C ARG A 679 -55.68 25.09 -10.46
N TYR A 680 -55.60 24.58 -9.24
CA TYR A 680 -54.76 25.13 -8.19
C TYR A 680 -53.61 24.17 -7.86
N TYR A 681 -52.37 24.65 -7.89
CA TYR A 681 -51.17 23.84 -7.64
C TYR A 681 -50.64 24.08 -6.24
N LEU A 682 -50.30 23.00 -5.54
CA LEU A 682 -49.53 23.08 -4.30
C LEU A 682 -48.20 23.76 -4.60
N SER A 683 -47.86 24.77 -3.81
CA SER A 683 -46.65 25.58 -3.99
C SER A 683 -46.10 26.01 -2.64
N ALA A 684 -44.77 26.06 -2.57
CA ALA A 684 -44.11 26.86 -1.54
C ALA A 684 -44.30 28.35 -1.86
N ILE A 685 -44.68 29.15 -0.86
CA ILE A 685 -44.89 30.59 -1.04
C ILE A 685 -43.78 31.35 -0.31
N ASP A 686 -42.76 31.76 -1.04
CA ASP A 686 -41.56 32.42 -0.50
C ASP A 686 -41.88 33.79 0.12
N THR A 687 -42.94 34.46 -0.32
CA THR A 687 -43.33 35.79 0.19
C THR A 687 -44.09 35.74 1.52
N VAL A 688 -44.48 34.56 2.00
CA VAL A 688 -45.28 34.40 3.21
C VAL A 688 -44.65 33.35 4.11
N GLN A 689 -44.09 33.81 5.23
CA GLN A 689 -43.41 32.95 6.19
C GLN A 689 -44.23 32.75 7.47
N HIS A 690 -44.06 31.59 8.09
CA HIS A 690 -44.52 31.29 9.44
C HIS A 690 -43.34 30.78 10.26
N GLU A 691 -43.04 31.47 11.37
CA GLU A 691 -41.83 31.22 12.19
C GLU A 691 -40.53 31.14 11.37
N GLY A 692 -40.38 32.05 10.39
CA GLY A 692 -39.20 32.15 9.53
C GLY A 692 -39.12 31.12 8.40
N LYS A 693 -40.14 30.25 8.24
CA LYS A 693 -40.18 29.22 7.19
C LYS A 693 -41.26 29.50 6.15
N ASN A 694 -41.00 29.19 4.89
CA ASN A 694 -41.94 29.46 3.79
C ASN A 694 -43.22 28.64 3.97
N ARG A 695 -44.39 29.28 3.86
CA ARG A 695 -45.67 28.62 4.05
C ARG A 695 -46.11 27.90 2.78
N LEU A 696 -46.83 26.78 2.91
CA LEU A 696 -47.46 26.10 1.77
C LEU A 696 -48.87 26.61 1.49
N GLY A 697 -49.14 26.86 0.21
CA GLY A 697 -50.45 27.23 -0.30
C GLY A 697 -50.69 26.69 -1.70
N PHE A 698 -51.83 27.08 -2.25
CA PHE A 698 -52.27 26.68 -3.57
C PHE A 698 -52.40 27.91 -4.46
N ILE A 699 -51.72 27.88 -5.61
CA ILE A 699 -51.69 28.97 -6.58
C ILE A 699 -52.50 28.61 -7.83
N PRO A 700 -53.35 29.50 -8.36
CA PRO A 700 -54.16 29.22 -9.53
C PRO A 700 -53.28 29.04 -10.77
N SER A 701 -53.78 28.26 -11.73
CA SER A 701 -53.11 27.93 -12.98
C SER A 701 -52.75 29.18 -13.77
N ASN A 702 -51.47 29.27 -14.15
CA ASN A 702 -50.99 30.16 -15.20
C ASN A 702 -49.91 29.42 -16.01
N ASP A 703 -49.66 29.86 -17.25
CA ASP A 703 -48.71 29.18 -18.15
C ASP A 703 -47.29 29.12 -17.57
N THR A 704 -46.92 30.10 -16.73
CA THR A 704 -45.60 30.18 -16.10
C THR A 704 -45.34 29.10 -15.04
N ILE A 705 -46.35 28.62 -14.30
CA ILE A 705 -46.17 27.56 -13.27
C ILE A 705 -45.78 26.22 -13.92
N ARG A 706 -46.32 25.93 -15.10
CA ARG A 706 -46.07 24.67 -15.81
C ARG A 706 -44.75 24.70 -16.60
N THR A 707 -44.40 25.85 -17.16
CA THR A 707 -43.27 26.00 -18.10
C THR A 707 -41.97 26.52 -17.46
N SER A 708 -42.03 27.05 -16.22
CA SER A 708 -40.84 27.56 -15.53
C SER A 708 -39.95 26.42 -15.03
N LYS A 709 -38.66 26.42 -15.42
CA LYS A 709 -37.64 25.51 -14.90
C LYS A 709 -37.56 25.50 -13.37
N ASN A 710 -37.82 26.64 -12.73
CA ASN A 710 -37.72 26.80 -11.28
C ASN A 710 -39.09 27.03 -10.64
N SER A 711 -40.11 26.30 -11.10
CA SER A 711 -41.48 26.44 -10.57
C SER A 711 -41.54 26.11 -9.07
N PRO A 712 -42.13 26.98 -8.23
CA PRO A 712 -42.29 26.70 -6.81
C PRO A 712 -43.33 25.59 -6.52
N ALA A 713 -43.99 25.07 -7.57
CA ALA A 713 -44.97 24.00 -7.50
C ALA A 713 -44.41 22.60 -7.85
N TYR A 714 -43.09 22.49 -8.08
CA TYR A 714 -42.46 21.20 -8.40
C TYR A 714 -42.08 20.44 -7.13
N PHE A 715 -42.69 19.26 -6.98
CA PHE A 715 -42.49 18.36 -5.85
C PHE A 715 -42.02 16.97 -6.29
N SER A 716 -41.15 16.35 -5.50
CA SER A 716 -40.77 14.95 -5.59
C SER A 716 -41.25 14.22 -4.34
N LEU A 717 -41.56 12.93 -4.49
CA LEU A 717 -42.06 12.09 -3.40
C LEU A 717 -40.92 11.22 -2.87
N LYS A 718 -40.18 11.71 -1.87
CA LYS A 718 -39.06 10.97 -1.26
C LYS A 718 -39.62 9.85 -0.39
N LYS A 719 -39.13 8.63 -0.57
CA LYS A 719 -39.53 7.45 0.20
C LYS A 719 -38.66 7.30 1.45
N ASN A 720 -39.31 7.05 2.58
CA ASN A 720 -38.66 6.74 3.84
C ASN A 720 -38.59 5.23 4.06
N GLU A 721 -37.73 4.79 4.98
CA GLU A 721 -37.54 3.36 5.32
C GLU A 721 -38.83 2.68 5.79
N ASP A 722 -39.72 3.41 6.47
CA ASP A 722 -41.01 2.93 6.95
C ASP A 722 -42.09 2.85 5.85
N GLY A 723 -41.74 3.22 4.61
CA GLY A 723 -42.65 3.27 3.46
C GLY A 723 -43.48 4.56 3.36
N SER A 724 -43.37 5.47 4.33
CA SER A 724 -43.99 6.80 4.23
C SER A 724 -43.26 7.68 3.22
N LEU A 725 -43.90 8.78 2.82
CA LEU A 725 -43.39 9.72 1.84
C LEU A 725 -43.15 11.08 2.48
N TRP A 726 -42.04 11.73 2.12
CA TRP A 726 -41.84 13.16 2.30
C TRP A 726 -42.07 13.86 0.97
N LEU A 727 -42.87 14.93 1.00
CA LEU A 727 -43.07 15.80 -0.16
C LEU A 727 -41.92 16.80 -0.18
N GLU A 728 -41.06 16.70 -1.18
CA GLU A 728 -39.87 17.55 -1.34
C GLU A 728 -40.07 18.54 -2.48
N ASN A 729 -40.01 19.84 -2.19
CA ASN A 729 -39.93 20.88 -3.21
C ASN A 729 -38.51 20.99 -3.77
N ILE A 730 -38.36 20.99 -5.09
CA ILE A 730 -37.03 20.96 -5.73
C ILE A 730 -36.37 22.35 -5.87
N ASN A 731 -37.06 23.43 -5.53
CA ASN A 731 -36.60 24.81 -5.82
C ASN A 731 -36.47 25.72 -4.58
N VAL A 732 -36.89 25.30 -3.39
CA VAL A 732 -36.83 26.13 -2.17
C VAL A 732 -35.43 26.09 -1.54
N LYS A 733 -34.86 27.27 -1.26
CA LYS A 733 -33.60 27.43 -0.52
C LYS A 733 -33.89 27.50 0.99
N GLY A 734 -33.23 26.67 1.81
CA GLY A 734 -33.35 26.70 3.28
C GLY A 734 -34.50 25.85 3.87
N GLY A 735 -34.95 24.82 3.14
CA GLY A 735 -36.01 23.91 3.59
C GLY A 735 -36.73 23.28 2.42
N ALA A 736 -36.43 22.02 2.11
CA ALA A 736 -36.98 21.35 0.93
C ALA A 736 -38.23 20.52 1.21
N PHE A 737 -38.58 20.18 2.45
CA PHE A 737 -39.66 19.24 2.74
C PHE A 737 -40.88 19.89 3.37
N VAL A 738 -42.07 19.38 3.03
CA VAL A 738 -43.33 19.75 3.70
C VAL A 738 -43.30 19.26 5.14
N SER A 739 -43.58 20.18 6.06
CA SER A 739 -43.61 19.97 7.50
C SER A 739 -44.74 20.78 8.15
N GLN A 740 -44.88 20.71 9.47
CA GLN A 740 -45.92 21.40 10.22
C GLN A 740 -45.36 22.10 11.47
N ILE A 741 -45.70 23.38 11.64
CA ILE A 741 -45.42 24.17 12.85
C ILE A 741 -46.72 24.80 13.33
N ALA A 742 -47.09 24.57 14.59
CA ALA A 742 -48.29 25.15 15.20
C ALA A 742 -49.56 25.05 14.31
N ASN A 743 -49.80 23.87 13.73
CA ASN A 743 -50.87 23.57 12.76
C ASN A 743 -50.76 24.22 11.36
N THR A 744 -49.71 24.97 11.07
CA THR A 744 -49.44 25.57 9.76
C THR A 744 -48.46 24.71 8.97
N LEU A 745 -48.79 24.39 7.70
CA LEU A 745 -47.87 23.69 6.81
C LEU A 745 -46.80 24.64 6.28
N VAL A 746 -45.54 24.24 6.43
CA VAL A 746 -44.35 25.03 6.08
C VAL A 746 -43.28 24.16 5.41
N MET A 747 -42.36 24.80 4.71
CA MET A 747 -41.17 24.16 4.17
C MET A 747 -40.07 24.09 5.23
N SER A 748 -39.41 22.94 5.38
CA SER A 748 -38.30 22.79 6.33
C SER A 748 -37.31 21.69 5.92
N ASN A 749 -36.17 21.60 6.61
CA ASN A 749 -35.16 20.56 6.35
C ASN A 749 -35.61 19.16 6.81
N THR A 750 -36.65 19.07 7.64
CA THR A 750 -37.23 17.80 8.09
C THR A 750 -38.67 17.65 7.57
N GLY A 751 -38.91 16.60 6.80
CA GLY A 751 -40.26 16.29 6.31
C GLY A 751 -41.15 15.67 7.37
N MET A 752 -42.46 15.87 7.23
CA MET A 752 -43.44 15.05 7.94
C MET A 752 -43.84 13.84 7.08
N ASN A 753 -44.18 12.74 7.73
CA ASN A 753 -44.51 11.48 7.05
C ASN A 753 -45.92 11.55 6.46
N PHE A 754 -46.03 11.28 5.15
CA PHE A 754 -47.30 11.11 4.45
C PHE A 754 -47.51 9.68 3.99
N SER A 755 -48.74 9.17 4.09
CA SER A 755 -49.22 8.08 3.24
C SER A 755 -49.76 8.64 1.93
N ALA A 756 -49.65 7.88 0.85
CA ALA A 756 -50.30 8.20 -0.42
C ALA A 756 -51.26 7.08 -0.79
N GLU A 757 -52.52 7.44 -1.03
CA GLU A 757 -53.59 6.49 -1.35
C GLU A 757 -54.29 6.90 -2.63
N LYS A 758 -54.73 5.92 -3.43
CA LYS A 758 -55.48 6.19 -4.65
C LYS A 758 -56.82 6.85 -4.31
N ALA A 759 -57.11 7.96 -4.97
CA ALA A 759 -58.37 8.69 -4.87
C ALA A 759 -59.11 8.65 -6.21
N SER A 760 -60.42 8.88 -6.17
CA SER A 760 -61.23 9.09 -7.38
C SER A 760 -61.10 10.54 -7.83
N ALA A 761 -61.27 10.80 -9.14
CA ALA A 761 -61.35 12.17 -9.63
C ALA A 761 -62.54 12.89 -8.96
N PRO A 762 -62.38 14.15 -8.52
CA PRO A 762 -63.48 14.95 -7.96
C PRO A 762 -64.66 15.02 -8.92
N THR A 763 -65.87 14.72 -8.42
CA THR A 763 -67.12 14.91 -9.16
C THR A 763 -67.79 16.21 -8.72
N ALA A 764 -68.52 16.89 -9.61
CA ALA A 764 -69.34 18.04 -9.22
C ALA A 764 -70.36 17.62 -8.15
N ASN A 765 -70.16 18.09 -6.91
CA ASN A 765 -71.17 18.02 -5.86
C ASN A 765 -72.07 19.27 -5.93
N GLU A 766 -73.30 19.18 -5.41
CA GLU A 766 -74.24 20.33 -5.35
C GLU A 766 -73.51 21.59 -4.88
N GLU A 767 -73.69 22.69 -5.63
CA GLU A 767 -73.04 23.98 -5.39
C GLU A 767 -72.94 24.27 -3.90
N ILE A 768 -71.72 24.30 -3.36
CA ILE A 768 -71.49 24.99 -2.11
C ILE A 768 -71.66 26.47 -2.46
N GLU A 769 -72.84 27.02 -2.18
CA GLU A 769 -73.04 28.46 -2.21
C GLU A 769 -71.88 29.11 -1.45
N ALA A 770 -71.05 29.87 -2.17
CA ALA A 770 -70.05 30.73 -1.56
C ALA A 770 -70.76 31.51 -0.44
N PRO A 771 -70.16 31.64 0.76
CA PRO A 771 -70.81 32.34 1.84
C PRO A 771 -71.11 33.78 1.38
N THR A 772 -72.38 34.08 1.13
CA THR A 772 -72.90 35.42 0.81
C THR A 772 -72.73 36.40 1.99
N SER A 773 -72.29 35.90 3.15
CA SER A 773 -71.99 36.72 4.32
C SER A 773 -70.68 37.47 4.14
N VAL A 774 -70.76 38.79 4.31
CA VAL A 774 -69.62 39.70 4.26
C VAL A 774 -68.68 39.49 5.45
N VAL A 775 -67.39 39.29 5.18
CA VAL A 775 -66.36 39.09 6.22
C VAL A 775 -65.41 40.29 6.25
N VAL A 776 -65.14 40.82 7.45
CA VAL A 776 -64.17 41.90 7.67
C VAL A 776 -63.04 41.41 8.57
N ALA A 777 -61.79 41.55 8.12
CA ALA A 777 -60.60 41.13 8.86
C ALA A 777 -59.54 42.23 8.92
N GLY A 778 -58.89 42.38 10.09
CA GLY A 778 -57.79 43.32 10.30
C GLY A 778 -56.44 42.65 10.07
N GLY A 779 -55.64 43.22 9.17
CA GLY A 779 -54.26 42.83 8.88
C GLY A 779 -53.25 43.78 9.53
N HIS A 780 -51.98 43.61 9.19
CA HIS A 780 -50.95 44.58 9.55
C HIS A 780 -51.15 45.85 8.71
N ASN A 781 -51.43 46.98 9.36
CA ASN A 781 -51.73 48.27 8.71
C ASN A 781 -52.79 48.21 7.58
N SER A 782 -53.74 47.28 7.66
CA SER A 782 -54.75 47.08 6.60
C SER A 782 -56.04 46.47 7.12
N VAL A 783 -57.13 46.68 6.38
CA VAL A 783 -58.42 45.99 6.55
C VAL A 783 -58.73 45.26 5.25
N THR A 784 -59.08 43.99 5.33
CA THR A 784 -59.56 43.19 4.19
C THR A 784 -61.04 42.90 4.38
N VAL A 785 -61.82 43.18 3.34
CA VAL A 785 -63.24 42.84 3.26
C VAL A 785 -63.45 41.82 2.15
N MET A 786 -64.21 40.77 2.45
CA MET A 786 -64.53 39.69 1.52
C MET A 786 -66.04 39.61 1.29
N ASN A 787 -66.44 39.14 0.11
CA ASN A 787 -67.83 38.92 -0.32
C ASN A 787 -68.69 40.20 -0.35
N ALA A 788 -68.06 41.36 -0.59
CA ALA A 788 -68.72 42.68 -0.62
C ALA A 788 -68.67 43.33 -2.02
N LYS A 789 -68.55 42.54 -3.09
CA LYS A 789 -68.54 43.05 -4.46
C LYS A 789 -69.82 43.87 -4.74
N ASP A 790 -69.63 44.99 -5.40
CA ASP A 790 -70.61 46.02 -5.74
C ASP A 790 -71.29 46.71 -4.53
N LYS A 791 -70.80 46.48 -3.31
CA LYS A 791 -71.26 47.18 -2.09
C LYS A 791 -70.35 48.37 -1.75
N LYS A 792 -70.94 49.42 -1.17
CA LYS A 792 -70.19 50.53 -0.59
C LYS A 792 -69.69 50.20 0.81
N ILE A 793 -68.43 50.51 1.09
CA ILE A 793 -67.77 50.31 2.38
C ILE A 793 -67.28 51.64 2.93
N VAL A 794 -67.59 51.91 4.19
CA VAL A 794 -67.13 53.08 4.94
C VAL A 794 -66.36 52.60 6.17
N LEU A 795 -65.11 53.02 6.28
CA LEU A 795 -64.28 52.79 7.46
C LEU A 795 -64.32 54.02 8.34
N THR A 796 -64.55 53.81 9.63
CA THR A 796 -64.68 54.86 10.63
C THR A 796 -63.80 54.55 11.83
N ASP A 797 -63.13 55.55 12.39
CA ASP A 797 -62.43 55.39 13.67
C ASP A 797 -63.38 55.29 14.87
N ILE A 798 -62.84 55.04 16.07
CA ILE A 798 -63.63 54.94 17.31
C ILE A 798 -64.36 56.24 17.69
N LEU A 799 -63.98 57.37 17.09
CA LEU A 799 -64.58 58.69 17.33
C LEU A 799 -65.63 59.06 16.27
N GLY A 800 -65.91 58.17 15.31
CA GLY A 800 -66.92 58.41 14.28
C GLY A 800 -66.39 59.14 13.03
N LYS A 801 -65.07 59.34 12.89
CA LYS A 801 -64.48 59.99 11.71
C LYS A 801 -64.26 58.98 10.58
N ILE A 802 -64.74 59.31 9.38
CA ILE A 802 -64.53 58.49 8.18
C ILE A 802 -63.05 58.54 7.78
N VAL A 803 -62.41 57.38 7.75
CA VAL A 803 -61.00 57.19 7.34
C VAL A 803 -60.86 56.56 5.96
N GLY A 804 -61.95 56.02 5.39
CA GLY A 804 -61.99 55.51 4.03
C GLY A 804 -63.41 55.26 3.53
N ASN A 805 -63.65 55.44 2.23
CA ASN A 805 -64.95 55.23 1.59
C ASN A 805 -64.73 54.66 0.19
N TYR A 806 -65.23 53.44 -0.06
CA TYR A 806 -64.87 52.66 -1.23
C TYR A 806 -66.10 51.98 -1.84
N LEU A 807 -66.16 51.94 -3.16
CA LEU A 807 -67.02 51.01 -3.91
C LEU A 807 -66.16 49.80 -4.25
N VAL A 808 -66.58 48.62 -3.79
CA VAL A 808 -65.80 47.39 -3.97
C VAL A 808 -66.16 46.74 -5.29
N THR A 809 -65.18 46.47 -6.15
CA THR A 809 -65.42 45.85 -7.47
C THR A 809 -64.99 44.39 -7.55
N SER A 810 -64.42 43.84 -6.46
CA SER A 810 -63.90 42.46 -6.37
C SER A 810 -64.35 41.78 -5.08
N ASP A 811 -64.46 40.45 -5.10
CA ASP A 811 -64.91 39.66 -3.93
C ASP A 811 -63.90 39.67 -2.76
N ARG A 812 -62.68 40.14 -3.00
CA ARG A 812 -61.69 40.46 -1.97
C ARG A 812 -61.17 41.86 -2.20
N PHE A 813 -61.30 42.71 -1.20
CA PHE A 813 -60.88 44.11 -1.25
C PHE A 813 -60.09 44.46 0.01
N THR A 814 -58.85 44.92 -0.18
CA THR A 814 -57.95 45.28 0.93
C THR A 814 -57.61 46.75 0.85
N VAL A 815 -57.73 47.46 1.98
CA VAL A 815 -57.39 48.87 2.10
C VAL A 815 -56.38 49.10 3.20
N PRO A 816 -55.41 50.01 3.01
CA PRO A 816 -54.54 50.46 4.09
C PRO A 816 -55.35 51.09 5.22
N ALA A 817 -54.97 50.81 6.45
CA ALA A 817 -55.65 51.29 7.64
C ALA A 817 -54.66 51.46 8.80
N SER A 818 -54.77 52.53 9.58
CA SER A 818 -53.91 52.74 10.74
C SER A 818 -54.21 51.73 11.85
N ARG A 819 -53.19 51.35 12.63
CA ARG A 819 -53.30 50.45 13.79
C ARG A 819 -54.36 50.97 14.77
N GLY A 820 -55.22 50.10 15.27
CA GLY A 820 -56.31 50.45 16.20
C GLY A 820 -57.64 49.78 15.86
N LEU A 821 -58.68 50.12 16.63
CA LEU A 821 -60.04 49.64 16.41
C LEU A 821 -60.73 50.51 15.35
N LEU A 822 -61.24 49.90 14.28
CA LEU A 822 -62.05 50.54 13.26
C LEU A 822 -63.44 49.93 13.22
N ILE A 823 -64.41 50.73 12.80
CA ILE A 823 -65.77 50.29 12.49
C ILE A 823 -65.89 50.29 10.96
N VAL A 824 -66.25 49.14 10.39
CA VAL A 824 -66.44 48.96 8.96
C VAL A 824 -67.92 48.81 8.69
N ALA A 825 -68.54 49.86 8.16
CA ALA A 825 -69.92 49.87 7.72
C ALA A 825 -70.00 49.47 6.25
N ILE A 826 -70.88 48.52 5.94
CA ILE A 826 -71.01 47.95 4.60
C ILE A 826 -72.48 48.04 4.21
N GLU A 827 -72.74 48.50 2.99
CA GLU A 827 -74.08 48.70 2.47
C GLU A 827 -74.92 47.41 2.54
N GLY A 828 -76.06 47.49 3.24
CA GLY A 828 -76.96 46.35 3.47
C GLY A 828 -76.55 45.39 4.60
N GLU A 829 -75.44 45.63 5.30
CA GLU A 829 -74.92 44.77 6.38
C GLU A 829 -74.79 45.51 7.72
N VAL A 830 -74.72 44.75 8.82
CA VAL A 830 -74.41 45.31 10.14
C VAL A 830 -72.95 45.73 10.19
N ALA A 831 -72.67 46.94 10.69
CA ALA A 831 -71.30 47.44 10.82
C ALA A 831 -70.45 46.55 11.76
N GLN A 832 -69.25 46.20 11.32
CA GLN A 832 -68.35 45.28 12.03
C GLN A 832 -67.21 46.04 12.70
N LYS A 833 -66.84 45.63 13.91
CA LYS A 833 -65.65 46.14 14.61
C LYS A 833 -64.44 45.29 14.23
N VAL A 834 -63.37 45.93 13.78
CA VAL A 834 -62.14 45.26 13.36
C VAL A 834 -60.93 45.86 14.07
N ILE A 835 -60.01 45.02 14.52
CA ILE A 835 -58.74 45.45 15.13
C ILE A 835 -57.65 45.34 14.06
N VAL A 836 -57.09 46.48 13.67
CA VAL A 836 -55.93 46.55 12.77
C VAL A 836 -54.66 46.43 13.59
N LYS A 837 -53.82 45.44 13.23
CA LYS A 837 -52.67 45.02 14.04
C LYS A 837 -51.44 45.89 13.87
#